data_AF-A0A553FWY7-F1
#
_entry.id   AF-A0A553FWY7-F1
#
_cell.length_a   1.000
_cell.length_b   1.000
_cell.length_c   1.000
_cell.angle_alpha   90.00
_cell.angle_beta   90.00
_cell.angle_gamma   90.00
#
_symmetry.space_group_name_H-M   'P 1'
#
loop_
_entity.id
_entity.type
_entity.pdbx_description
1 polymer ?
#
loop_
_entity_poly.entity_id
_entity_poly.type
_entity_poly.pdbx_seq_one_letter_code
_entity_poly.pdbx_strand_id
1 'polypeptide(L)'
;MRFLALIVGVLIQQVATGQTTNDRCRWVKDIDGAFIPDSLSVLPDSWVFPNGETVKVLHNLSSGTVTFQVDDAVDSIFVCYKVLPFSFHQRYFHRNLDIYDSGALFKDRVAVDNGLLRRDQLFDTPELNKSGTISRGISFGNNQDVFVNSTLNLNLDGKLTDDLNIRASITDQNVPYQPEGNTQQLQDFDNVFIKIYNEKISLTGGDVVLKNRPSEFLRFYKNVQGGQAEVKYKLGKQGRATTSAGISVAKGRFASVQIDPIEGSSGPYRIPGPNNEPFVIILANSERVFLDGKQLDRGFDKDYIIDYNIGEVTFTNRVLITEFSRVRVDYEFSDQNYNRTIATASHYQKTGRLGLFFNTYSESDNRNRPLSIELSEQDKLFLSTVGDNLDQAVTSGADSVGFTVERVLYKQLDTLDADGGTQRIFKFSSDPDSAFFSVTFSDVGEGNGNYIQLRTTANGRVFAWISPVQGVSQGRFEPVVAIPLPNKRQMTTFGGSYTFSEHETFFSEIAFSTLDKNLFSELDSEDDQGHAVKMGFNSKGRELGLLPAYKVNTYVDIEYDDKNFNPIDRFRYIEFDRDWSYNPTSDLRRFDDLIFNAGLEFTKESTSTWKYDLSRRKRGEQVDGYQHRINVLQKLGKFQMKSDAFLMKSTLPDTMSEWNRYSADLSYHGGKWVPGYNYNVDQNKLINNESDSVISSAMYFNEHTGYIRNGKEAEINVDLRYSYREDKRPLEGKLLDFSSSQTSRLTLKKQFKNNRFETIFIYRKLDLAREGEDEETISGRMDWSGNLFNKLVRSQLTYTIANSRELRREFIYINVPAGQGTHTWRDLNEDGVQDLTEFFEAINPDERNYAKIFLPSNEFITAFQNQFVYRVDIRLPKSWLKQGGWKRFAGRFSNNTSWTSESKSTDSELSTRLFAFARAIDQEFLLSERKNLRSTLFYNRSNSIYGIEGVYSNQKTKQLLSNGFESRAFEEYAVNFRLNISRRYNVKLRTATSSREADSDFLAGRTYRIEGYRFNPEFAWQPALNFRLSLQYEYNNKENNLTSESIESAQFNEAVIEIKYNKAIKNSLNFQFRLVDITFSGEENSPLGYELLEALRPGKNLTWSLNWQQKITKGLQLNLNYDGRKSTSNRVVHVGRVQVSALF
;
A
#
# COMPACT_ATOMS: atom_id res chain seq x y z
N MET A 1 45.02 25.39 4.38
CA MET A 1 46.06 25.76 5.38
C MET A 1 46.30 27.26 5.51
N ARG A 2 46.39 28.06 4.42
CA ARG A 2 46.69 29.50 4.50
C ARG A 2 45.63 30.35 5.24
N PHE A 3 44.37 29.93 5.27
CA PHE A 3 43.30 30.61 6.02
C PHE A 3 43.36 30.36 7.54
N LEU A 4 43.91 29.22 7.97
CA LEU A 4 44.06 28.87 9.38
C LEU A 4 45.24 29.62 10.02
N ALA A 5 46.31 29.85 9.25
CA ALA A 5 47.46 30.66 9.67
C ALA A 5 47.10 32.15 9.83
N LEU A 6 46.16 32.66 9.02
CA LEU A 6 45.67 34.04 9.14
C LEU A 6 44.83 34.25 10.42
N ILE A 7 44.00 33.27 10.79
CA ILE A 7 43.15 33.35 12.00
C ILE A 7 43.98 33.19 13.28
N VAL A 8 45.00 32.33 13.28
CA VAL A 8 45.94 32.21 14.42
C VAL A 8 46.83 33.45 14.54
N GLY A 9 47.21 34.07 13.42
CA GLY A 9 47.95 35.35 13.42
C GLY A 9 47.14 36.53 13.97
N VAL A 10 45.83 36.59 13.71
CA VAL A 10 44.94 37.66 14.22
C VAL A 10 44.58 37.46 15.69
N LEU A 11 44.47 36.22 16.17
CA LEU A 11 44.19 35.93 17.59
C LEU A 11 45.39 36.15 18.51
N ILE A 12 46.62 36.03 18.01
CA ILE A 12 47.84 36.32 18.80
C ILE A 12 48.10 37.83 18.90
N GLN A 13 47.68 38.64 17.92
CA GLN A 13 47.85 40.11 18.00
C GLN A 13 46.91 40.80 19.00
N GLN A 14 45.76 40.21 19.36
CA GLN A 14 44.83 40.82 20.32
C GLN A 14 45.17 40.60 21.81
N VAL A 15 46.16 39.77 22.13
CA VAL A 15 46.63 39.58 23.52
C VAL A 15 47.85 40.46 23.84
N ALA A 16 48.47 41.07 22.82
CA ALA A 16 49.65 41.92 22.96
C ALA A 16 49.35 43.44 23.06
N THR A 17 48.09 43.86 22.93
CA THR A 17 47.68 45.27 22.96
C THR A 17 46.73 45.55 24.13
N GLY A 18 47.30 45.45 25.33
CA GLY A 18 46.64 45.82 26.57
C GLY A 18 47.66 46.08 27.67
N GLN A 19 48.61 47.00 27.44
CA GLN A 19 49.42 47.56 28.52
C GLN A 19 48.52 48.43 29.41
N THR A 20 47.78 47.78 30.31
CA THR A 20 47.37 48.43 31.54
C THR A 20 48.63 48.56 32.38
N THR A 21 48.92 49.76 32.86
CA THR A 21 50.10 50.00 33.69
C THR A 21 50.03 49.09 34.92
N ASN A 22 51.08 48.29 35.15
CA ASN A 22 51.12 47.40 36.33
C ASN A 22 51.44 48.17 37.62
N ASP A 23 51.83 49.44 37.52
CA ASP A 23 52.05 50.33 38.65
C ASP A 23 50.72 50.83 39.23
N ARG A 24 50.55 50.66 40.54
CA ARG A 24 49.40 51.10 41.33
C ARG A 24 49.94 51.96 42.47
N CYS A 25 49.39 53.16 42.64
CA CYS A 25 49.71 54.03 43.77
C CYS A 25 48.45 54.40 44.53
N ARG A 26 48.46 54.30 45.86
CA ARG A 26 47.33 54.66 46.72
C ARG A 26 47.81 55.06 48.12
N TRP A 27 46.96 55.79 48.84
CA TRP A 27 47.11 55.96 50.28
C TRP A 27 46.57 54.73 51.02
N VAL A 28 47.30 54.26 52.01
CA VAL A 28 46.89 53.21 52.96
C VAL A 28 46.72 53.88 54.32
N LYS A 29 45.53 53.78 54.92
CA LYS A 29 45.17 54.49 56.17
C LYS A 29 45.19 53.57 57.40
N ASP A 30 44.72 52.32 57.28
CA ASP A 30 44.81 51.32 58.35
C ASP A 30 46.12 50.53 58.24
N ILE A 31 47.18 50.99 58.91
CA ILE A 31 48.51 50.39 58.84
C ILE A 31 48.80 49.37 59.95
N ASP A 32 47.95 49.31 60.99
CA ASP A 32 48.13 48.46 62.17
C ASP A 32 47.71 47.00 61.97
N GLY A 33 47.31 46.60 60.77
CA GLY A 33 46.81 45.26 60.46
C GLY A 33 47.17 44.76 59.07
N ALA A 34 47.00 43.46 58.85
CA ALA A 34 47.14 42.86 57.52
C ALA A 34 45.96 43.29 56.63
N PHE A 35 46.24 43.89 55.47
CA PHE A 35 45.24 44.35 54.52
C PHE A 35 45.52 43.85 53.10
N ILE A 36 44.52 43.87 52.23
CA ILE A 36 44.68 43.50 50.82
C ILE A 36 44.84 44.78 49.99
N PRO A 37 46.04 45.01 49.41
CA PRO A 37 46.31 46.25 48.67
C PRO A 37 45.60 46.32 47.31
N ASP A 38 45.40 45.19 46.63
CA ASP A 38 44.76 45.12 45.31
C ASP A 38 44.02 43.79 45.11
N SER A 39 43.05 43.79 44.20
CA SER A 39 42.37 42.58 43.71
C SER A 39 43.32 41.57 43.05
N LEU A 40 44.44 42.06 42.50
CA LEU A 40 45.51 41.26 41.91
C LEU A 40 46.66 41.06 42.89
N SER A 41 47.44 39.99 42.73
CA SER A 41 48.59 39.76 43.61
C SER A 41 49.70 40.78 43.36
N VAL A 42 50.11 41.47 44.42
CA VAL A 42 51.23 42.43 44.40
C VAL A 42 52.56 41.69 44.31
N LEU A 43 53.48 42.22 43.51
CA LEU A 43 54.87 41.74 43.42
C LEU A 43 55.64 42.20 44.68
N PRO A 44 56.13 41.28 45.55
CA PRO A 44 56.66 41.65 46.87
C PRO A 44 57.79 42.67 46.87
N ASP A 45 58.67 42.68 45.86
CA ASP A 45 59.82 43.58 45.82
C ASP A 45 59.55 44.90 45.07
N SER A 46 58.29 45.22 44.80
CA SER A 46 57.91 46.36 43.96
C SER A 46 57.48 47.61 44.71
N TRP A 47 57.51 47.60 46.05
CA TRP A 47 57.07 48.73 46.85
C TRP A 47 58.04 49.90 46.77
N VAL A 48 57.48 51.06 46.49
CA VAL A 48 58.15 52.35 46.52
C VAL A 48 57.35 53.24 47.45
N PHE A 49 58.05 53.88 48.38
CA PHE A 49 57.52 54.84 49.33
C PHE A 49 58.05 56.23 48.93
N PRO A 50 57.34 56.99 48.08
CA PRO A 50 57.89 58.21 47.48
C PRO A 50 58.22 59.31 48.50
N ASN A 51 57.62 59.24 49.69
CA ASN A 51 57.78 60.24 50.76
C ASN A 51 58.99 59.97 51.67
N GLY A 52 59.80 58.94 51.39
CA GLY A 52 61.06 58.67 52.12
C GLY A 52 60.93 57.92 53.45
N GLU A 53 59.77 57.34 53.73
CA GLU A 53 59.53 56.54 54.94
C GLU A 53 60.22 55.17 54.85
N THR A 54 60.86 54.73 55.93
CA THR A 54 61.53 53.42 55.98
C THR A 54 60.54 52.38 56.48
N VAL A 55 59.86 51.69 55.55
CA VAL A 55 58.79 50.73 55.89
C VAL A 55 59.20 49.31 55.51
N LYS A 56 59.13 48.39 56.46
CA LYS A 56 59.33 46.96 56.18
C LYS A 56 57.99 46.32 55.82
N VAL A 57 57.92 45.74 54.62
CA VAL A 57 56.69 45.13 54.08
C VAL A 57 56.73 43.61 54.23
N LEU A 58 55.74 43.03 54.91
CA LEU A 58 55.57 41.59 55.02
C LEU A 58 54.44 41.13 54.10
N HIS A 59 54.77 40.23 53.17
CA HIS A 59 53.82 39.68 52.20
C HIS A 59 53.37 38.27 52.54
N ASN A 60 52.05 38.05 52.45
CA ASN A 60 51.48 36.71 52.43
C ASN A 60 50.78 36.48 51.07
N LEU A 61 51.52 35.86 50.14
CA LEU A 61 51.04 35.62 48.77
C LEU A 61 49.84 34.66 48.68
N SER A 62 49.67 33.74 49.65
CA SER A 62 48.57 32.76 49.63
C SER A 62 47.22 33.36 50.06
N SER A 63 47.25 34.36 50.95
CA SER A 63 46.07 35.11 51.39
C SER A 63 45.89 36.46 50.68
N GLY A 64 46.91 36.94 49.95
CA GLY A 64 46.90 38.24 49.28
C GLY A 64 47.10 39.43 50.22
N THR A 65 47.36 39.19 51.50
CA THR A 65 47.49 40.22 52.53
C THR A 65 48.92 40.74 52.66
N VAL A 66 49.03 42.01 53.07
CA VAL A 66 50.26 42.74 53.29
C VAL A 66 50.17 43.47 54.63
N THR A 67 51.26 43.46 55.39
CA THR A 67 51.39 44.21 56.64
C THR A 67 52.61 45.13 56.54
N PHE A 68 52.45 46.39 56.93
CA PHE A 68 53.55 47.33 57.04
C PHE A 68 54.02 47.38 58.50
N GLN A 69 55.33 47.28 58.70
CA GLN A 69 55.98 47.60 59.97
C GLN A 69 56.63 48.97 59.81
N VAL A 70 56.11 49.93 60.57
CA VAL A 70 56.55 51.33 60.57
C VAL A 70 57.03 51.63 61.99
N ASP A 71 58.18 52.28 62.12
CA ASP A 71 58.78 52.56 63.43
C ASP A 71 58.07 53.73 64.16
N ASP A 72 57.36 54.61 63.43
CA ASP A 72 56.60 55.75 63.94
C ASP A 72 55.10 55.65 63.60
N ALA A 73 54.23 56.13 64.49
CA ALA A 73 52.78 56.14 64.27
C ALA A 73 52.39 57.24 63.25
N VAL A 74 51.98 56.81 62.05
CA VAL A 74 51.46 57.67 60.97
C VAL A 74 49.98 57.37 60.70
N ASP A 75 49.20 58.38 60.33
CA ASP A 75 47.75 58.24 60.01
C ASP A 75 47.51 57.65 58.61
N SER A 76 48.47 57.81 57.69
CA SER A 76 48.43 57.13 56.39
C SER A 76 49.78 57.18 55.66
N ILE A 77 50.03 56.19 54.80
CA ILE A 77 51.25 56.10 53.98
C ILE A 77 50.88 56.05 52.50
N PHE A 78 51.55 56.87 51.68
CA PHE A 78 51.42 56.81 50.23
C PHE A 78 52.39 55.78 49.65
N VAL A 79 51.83 54.78 48.98
CA VAL A 79 52.58 53.63 48.49
C VAL A 79 52.35 53.43 47.01
N CYS A 80 53.41 53.07 46.29
CA CYS A 80 53.36 52.62 44.91
C CYS A 80 53.90 51.18 44.83
N TYR A 81 53.24 50.31 44.06
CA TYR A 81 53.63 48.90 43.90
C TYR A 81 53.18 48.36 42.54
N LYS A 82 53.78 47.24 42.12
CA LYS A 82 53.43 46.52 40.90
C LYS A 82 52.54 45.32 41.18
N VAL A 83 51.53 45.11 40.35
CA VAL A 83 50.67 43.92 40.39
C VAL A 83 51.00 42.92 39.28
N LEU A 84 50.78 41.64 39.55
CA LEU A 84 50.80 40.56 38.55
C LEU A 84 49.44 40.49 37.84
N PRO A 85 49.39 40.05 36.57
CA PRO A 85 48.13 39.95 35.81
C PRO A 85 47.19 38.81 36.26
N PHE A 86 47.45 38.19 37.42
CA PHE A 86 46.64 37.14 38.02
C PHE A 86 46.72 37.21 39.55
N SER A 87 45.64 36.77 40.21
CA SER A 87 45.53 36.72 41.68
C SER A 87 45.81 35.32 42.20
N PHE A 88 46.83 35.16 43.05
CA PHE A 88 47.18 33.89 43.68
C PHE A 88 46.26 33.50 44.85
N HIS A 89 45.58 34.49 45.45
CA HIS A 89 44.70 34.27 46.60
C HIS A 89 43.24 34.04 46.19
N GLN A 90 42.89 34.34 44.94
CA GLN A 90 41.55 34.14 44.41
C GLN A 90 41.36 32.70 43.94
N ARG A 91 40.41 31.98 44.54
CA ARG A 91 40.01 30.63 44.13
C ARG A 91 38.89 30.71 43.10
N TYR A 92 39.08 30.08 41.95
CA TYR A 92 38.08 30.02 40.89
C TYR A 92 37.30 28.70 40.96
N PHE A 93 35.97 28.78 41.02
CA PHE A 93 35.09 27.60 41.01
C PHE A 93 34.04 27.76 39.92
N HIS A 94 33.82 26.71 39.11
CA HIS A 94 32.68 26.67 38.19
C HIS A 94 31.33 26.49 38.94
N ARG A 95 31.36 25.93 40.16
CA ARG A 95 30.24 25.78 41.11
C ARG A 95 30.81 25.75 42.54
N ASN A 96 30.28 26.58 43.45
CA ASN A 96 30.74 26.62 44.84
C ASN A 96 29.93 25.64 45.71
N LEU A 97 30.63 24.83 46.52
CA LEU A 97 30.04 23.88 47.48
C LEU A 97 29.40 24.58 48.69
N ASP A 98 29.77 25.82 48.99
CA ASP A 98 29.20 26.61 50.10
C ASP A 98 27.72 27.00 49.90
N ILE A 99 27.19 26.80 48.69
CA ILE A 99 25.77 27.04 48.34
C ILE A 99 24.91 25.79 48.64
N TYR A 100 25.50 24.68 49.06
CA TYR A 100 24.81 23.41 49.28
C TYR A 100 24.67 23.15 50.79
N ASP A 101 23.49 23.47 51.34
CA ASP A 101 23.13 23.07 52.71
C ASP A 101 22.74 21.58 52.75
N SER A 102 23.37 20.85 53.68
CA SER A 102 23.35 19.40 53.84
C SER A 102 21.99 18.79 54.25
N GLY A 103 20.93 19.59 54.38
CA GLY A 103 19.60 19.15 54.81
C GLY A 103 18.53 19.00 53.73
N ALA A 104 18.81 19.34 52.47
CA ALA A 104 17.76 19.47 51.45
C ALA A 104 17.54 18.18 50.63
N LEU A 105 16.48 17.42 50.96
CA LEU A 105 15.90 16.40 50.07
C LEU A 105 15.25 17.08 48.87
N PHE A 106 15.94 17.15 47.73
CA PHE A 106 15.28 17.52 46.47
C PHE A 106 15.58 16.52 45.34
N LYS A 107 14.51 15.77 45.02
CA LYS A 107 14.04 15.70 43.63
C LYS A 107 13.92 17.13 43.15
N ASP A 108 14.93 17.64 42.45
CA ASP A 108 14.66 18.71 41.52
C ASP A 108 13.63 18.16 40.53
N ARG A 109 12.41 18.71 40.57
CA ARG A 109 11.72 18.94 39.31
C ARG A 109 12.68 19.84 38.56
N VAL A 110 13.45 19.24 37.66
CA VAL A 110 13.91 19.92 36.45
C VAL A 110 12.73 20.80 36.08
N ALA A 111 12.90 22.12 36.16
CA ALA A 111 12.03 23.01 35.44
C ALA A 111 12.11 22.48 34.03
N VAL A 112 11.11 21.68 33.64
CA VAL A 112 10.86 21.37 32.25
C VAL A 112 10.66 22.76 31.73
N ASP A 113 11.68 23.27 31.06
CA ASP A 113 11.53 24.39 30.18
C ASP A 113 10.39 23.98 29.26
N ASN A 114 9.19 24.46 29.61
CA ASN A 114 8.01 24.43 28.76
C ASN A 114 8.18 25.49 27.66
N GLY A 115 9.42 25.82 27.26
CA GLY A 115 9.84 25.63 25.89
C GLY A 115 9.45 24.26 25.35
N LEU A 116 8.13 24.00 25.28
CA LEU A 116 7.49 23.38 24.13
C LEU A 116 8.40 23.67 22.95
N LEU A 117 8.97 22.61 22.36
CA LEU A 117 9.70 22.65 21.12
C LEU A 117 9.10 23.74 20.23
N ARG A 118 9.63 24.97 20.29
CA ARG A 118 9.34 25.99 19.30
C ARG A 118 10.01 25.38 18.08
N ARG A 119 9.19 24.66 17.30
CA ARG A 119 9.48 24.31 15.92
C ARG A 119 9.71 25.65 15.27
N ASP A 120 10.95 26.14 15.25
CA ASP A 120 11.30 27.20 14.33
C ASP A 120 11.09 26.56 12.96
N GLN A 121 9.97 26.92 12.34
CA GLN A 121 9.62 26.48 11.01
C GLN A 121 10.53 27.23 10.04
N LEU A 122 10.90 26.60 8.92
CA LEU A 122 11.67 27.27 7.86
C LEU A 122 10.97 28.56 7.37
N PHE A 123 9.65 28.60 7.53
CA PHE A 123 8.77 29.75 7.25
C PHE A 123 7.73 29.89 8.37
N ASP A 124 7.79 30.97 9.15
CA ASP A 124 6.85 31.22 10.25
C ASP A 124 5.50 31.75 9.73
N THR A 125 4.45 30.96 9.92
CA THR A 125 3.05 31.34 9.62
C THR A 125 2.17 30.80 10.75
N PRO A 126 1.80 31.63 11.75
CA PRO A 126 1.26 31.17 13.04
C PRO A 126 0.00 30.30 12.95
N GLU A 127 -0.85 30.52 11.93
CA GLU A 127 -2.14 29.84 11.79
C GLU A 127 -2.16 28.77 10.68
N LEU A 128 -1.01 28.49 10.06
CA LEU A 128 -0.86 27.52 8.97
C LEU A 128 0.06 26.38 9.42
N ASN A 129 -0.52 25.20 9.61
CA ASN A 129 0.24 23.99 9.92
C ASN A 129 0.86 23.43 8.64
N LYS A 130 2.17 23.23 8.68
CA LYS A 130 2.96 22.62 7.60
C LYS A 130 3.55 21.33 8.13
N SER A 131 3.48 20.27 7.35
CA SER A 131 4.14 19.01 7.68
C SER A 131 4.55 18.28 6.42
N GLY A 132 5.73 17.68 6.41
CA GLY A 132 6.21 16.99 5.23
C GLY A 132 7.70 17.16 4.97
N THR A 133 8.14 16.66 3.83
CA THR A 133 9.53 16.72 3.38
C THR A 133 9.62 17.05 1.89
N ILE A 134 10.63 17.83 1.51
CA ILE A 134 10.98 18.10 0.12
C ILE A 134 12.45 17.73 -0.02
N SER A 135 12.76 16.72 -0.82
CA SER A 135 14.14 16.30 -1.05
C SER A 135 14.53 16.39 -2.52
N ARG A 136 15.77 16.84 -2.77
CA ARG A 136 16.41 16.83 -4.08
C ARG A 136 17.79 16.22 -3.90
N GLY A 137 18.10 15.20 -4.67
CA GLY A 137 19.38 14.53 -4.64
C GLY A 137 19.94 14.26 -6.03
N ILE A 138 21.26 14.21 -6.12
CA ILE A 138 22.02 13.90 -7.31
C ILE A 138 22.96 12.75 -6.97
N SER A 139 23.04 11.78 -7.88
CA SER A 139 23.95 10.64 -7.80
C SER A 139 24.84 10.63 -9.04
N PHE A 140 26.13 10.37 -8.87
CA PHE A 140 27.11 10.34 -9.95
C PHE A 140 28.26 9.39 -9.61
N GLY A 141 28.90 8.82 -10.62
CA GLY A 141 30.04 7.93 -10.44
C GLY A 141 30.80 7.73 -11.74
N ASN A 142 31.93 7.02 -11.68
CA ASN A 142 32.71 6.72 -12.89
C ASN A 142 32.22 5.49 -13.65
N ASN A 143 31.23 4.78 -13.11
CA ASN A 143 30.61 3.58 -13.68
C ASN A 143 29.07 3.67 -13.74
N GLN A 144 28.52 4.89 -13.59
CA GLN A 144 27.08 5.16 -13.67
C GLN A 144 26.86 6.59 -14.19
N ASP A 145 25.76 6.81 -14.91
CA ASP A 145 25.37 8.14 -15.37
C ASP A 145 24.92 9.04 -14.21
N VAL A 146 24.92 10.36 -14.45
CA VAL A 146 24.38 11.32 -13.49
C VAL A 146 22.86 11.23 -13.48
N PHE A 147 22.27 10.91 -12.32
CA PHE A 147 20.82 10.89 -12.17
C PHE A 147 20.35 11.73 -10.98
N VAL A 148 19.13 12.27 -11.10
CA VAL A 148 18.51 13.15 -10.11
C VAL A 148 17.32 12.44 -9.46
N ASN A 149 17.32 12.39 -8.14
CA ASN A 149 16.20 11.88 -7.35
C ASN A 149 15.46 13.04 -6.67
N SER A 150 14.16 13.13 -6.91
CA SER A 150 13.26 14.08 -6.27
C SER A 150 12.27 13.33 -5.41
N THR A 151 11.99 13.85 -4.21
CA THR A 151 10.80 13.46 -3.45
C THR A 151 10.13 14.71 -2.90
N LEU A 152 8.81 14.74 -2.93
CA LEU A 152 7.98 15.81 -2.40
C LEU A 152 6.83 15.15 -1.66
N ASN A 153 6.64 15.52 -0.39
CA ASN A 153 5.46 15.15 0.38
C ASN A 153 5.17 16.32 1.32
N LEU A 154 4.18 17.13 1.01
CA LEU A 154 3.85 18.34 1.73
C LEU A 154 2.36 18.40 2.04
N ASN A 155 2.03 18.52 3.32
CA ASN A 155 0.69 18.78 3.81
C ASN A 155 0.60 20.16 4.44
N LEU A 156 -0.41 20.93 4.04
CA LEU A 156 -0.72 22.27 4.54
C LEU A 156 -2.17 22.29 5.05
N ASP A 157 -2.41 22.74 6.28
CA ASP A 157 -3.77 22.92 6.83
C ASP A 157 -3.80 24.10 7.79
N GLY A 158 -4.74 25.03 7.59
CA GLY A 158 -4.92 26.17 8.49
C GLY A 158 -5.52 27.39 7.80
N LYS A 159 -5.39 28.56 8.44
CA LYS A 159 -5.91 29.83 7.92
C LYS A 159 -4.88 30.54 7.03
N LEU A 160 -5.33 30.96 5.85
CA LEU A 160 -4.61 31.90 4.98
C LEU A 160 -4.87 33.34 5.42
N THR A 161 -6.10 33.63 5.85
CA THR A 161 -6.59 34.91 6.39
C THR A 161 -7.69 34.63 7.43
N ASP A 162 -8.20 35.64 8.14
CA ASP A 162 -9.27 35.49 9.14
C ASP A 162 -10.50 34.70 8.63
N ASP A 163 -10.87 34.95 7.36
CA ASP A 163 -12.05 34.39 6.68
C ASP A 163 -11.71 33.35 5.59
N LEU A 164 -10.48 32.84 5.50
CA LEU A 164 -10.08 31.90 4.44
C LEU A 164 -9.15 30.81 4.97
N ASN A 165 -9.51 29.56 4.71
CA ASN A 165 -8.73 28.38 5.09
C ASN A 165 -8.11 27.73 3.85
N ILE A 166 -6.98 27.07 4.03
CA ILE A 166 -6.33 26.21 3.05
C ILE A 166 -6.18 24.79 3.60
N ARG A 167 -6.38 23.82 2.71
CA ARG A 167 -5.96 22.44 2.89
C ARG A 167 -5.27 21.99 1.62
N ALA A 168 -4.02 21.57 1.69
CA ALA A 168 -3.29 21.03 0.55
C ALA A 168 -2.50 19.78 0.92
N SER A 169 -2.38 18.85 -0.02
CA SER A 169 -1.55 17.65 0.04
C SER A 169 -0.87 17.52 -1.31
N ILE A 170 0.45 17.61 -1.34
CA ILE A 170 1.26 17.54 -2.56
C ILE A 170 2.28 16.43 -2.39
N THR A 171 2.14 15.36 -3.16
CA THR A 171 3.07 14.22 -3.17
C THR A 171 3.63 14.01 -4.58
N ASP A 172 4.92 13.70 -4.65
CA ASP A 172 5.64 13.23 -5.83
C ASP A 172 6.78 12.32 -5.35
N GLN A 173 6.79 11.05 -5.77
CA GLN A 173 7.76 10.08 -5.28
C GLN A 173 8.11 8.97 -6.30
N ASN A 174 9.38 8.89 -6.66
CA ASN A 174 9.95 7.71 -7.34
C ASN A 174 10.20 6.55 -6.34
N VAL A 175 9.72 5.35 -6.66
CA VAL A 175 9.93 4.13 -5.86
C VAL A 175 10.99 3.24 -6.52
N PRO A 176 12.11 2.90 -5.86
CA PRO A 176 13.16 2.10 -6.48
C PRO A 176 12.68 0.68 -6.85
N TYR A 177 13.23 0.11 -7.92
CA TYR A 177 12.93 -1.26 -8.34
C TYR A 177 13.30 -2.28 -7.26
N GLN A 178 12.47 -3.30 -7.06
CA GLN A 178 12.70 -4.37 -6.09
C GLN A 178 13.20 -5.66 -6.76
N PRO A 179 14.14 -6.42 -6.15
CA PRO A 179 14.64 -7.68 -6.73
C PRO A 179 13.53 -8.70 -7.01
N GLU A 180 12.50 -8.68 -6.18
CA GLU A 180 11.28 -9.49 -6.34
C GLU A 180 10.38 -9.01 -7.48
N GLY A 181 10.75 -8.01 -8.28
CA GLY A 181 10.00 -7.58 -9.47
C GLY A 181 8.65 -6.88 -9.22
N ASN A 182 8.35 -6.48 -7.98
CA ASN A 182 7.04 -5.96 -7.56
C ASN A 182 6.80 -4.45 -7.76
N THR A 183 7.52 -3.77 -8.67
CA THR A 183 7.38 -2.30 -8.82
C THR A 183 6.98 -1.92 -10.24
N GLN A 184 5.69 -2.07 -10.54
CA GLN A 184 5.04 -1.23 -11.53
C GLN A 184 4.81 0.14 -10.87
N GLN A 185 5.61 1.15 -11.22
CA GLN A 185 5.36 2.52 -10.78
C GLN A 185 4.14 3.08 -11.50
N LEU A 186 3.35 3.89 -10.80
CA LEU A 186 2.28 4.68 -11.37
C LEU A 186 2.43 6.12 -10.92
N GLN A 187 2.21 7.07 -11.84
CA GLN A 187 2.07 8.50 -11.58
C GLN A 187 0.90 8.83 -10.62
N ASP A 188 0.04 7.88 -10.27
CA ASP A 188 -1.11 8.10 -9.37
C ASP A 188 -0.74 8.21 -7.88
N PHE A 189 0.51 7.93 -7.50
CA PHE A 189 1.03 8.33 -6.18
C PHE A 189 1.42 9.82 -6.16
N ASP A 190 1.60 10.43 -7.33
CA ASP A 190 1.75 11.87 -7.44
C ASP A 190 0.35 12.47 -7.30
N ASN A 191 0.10 13.09 -6.14
CA ASN A 191 -1.18 13.67 -5.80
C ASN A 191 -0.99 15.14 -5.49
N VAL A 192 -1.64 16.02 -6.25
CA VAL A 192 -1.61 17.46 -6.01
C VAL A 192 -3.01 17.93 -5.65
N PHE A 193 -3.39 17.89 -4.37
CA PHE A 193 -4.68 18.41 -3.90
C PHE A 193 -4.50 19.77 -3.24
N ILE A 194 -5.26 20.79 -3.67
CA ILE A 194 -5.30 22.11 -3.02
C ILE A 194 -6.75 22.55 -2.88
N LYS A 195 -7.18 22.90 -1.67
CA LYS A 195 -8.51 23.42 -1.36
C LYS A 195 -8.41 24.70 -0.56
N ILE A 196 -8.97 25.77 -1.09
CA ILE A 196 -9.10 27.07 -0.45
C ILE A 196 -10.59 27.30 -0.18
N TYR A 197 -10.98 27.55 1.07
CA TYR A 197 -12.40 27.59 1.43
C TYR A 197 -12.75 28.50 2.61
N ASN A 198 -14.00 28.94 2.64
CA ASN A 198 -14.65 29.57 3.79
C ASN A 198 -16.12 29.11 3.89
N GLU A 199 -16.95 29.80 4.68
CA GLU A 199 -18.37 29.42 4.84
C GLU A 199 -19.20 29.54 3.56
N LYS A 200 -18.80 30.42 2.63
CA LYS A 200 -19.56 30.78 1.41
C LYS A 200 -18.94 30.24 0.13
N ILE A 201 -17.62 30.11 0.04
CA ILE A 201 -16.89 29.77 -1.18
C ILE A 201 -15.91 28.64 -0.90
N SER A 202 -15.81 27.69 -1.82
CA SER A 202 -14.79 26.65 -1.83
C SER A 202 -14.22 26.54 -3.23
N LEU A 203 -12.92 26.74 -3.37
CA LEU A 203 -12.16 26.50 -4.60
C LEU A 203 -11.23 25.31 -4.36
N THR A 204 -11.35 24.29 -5.18
CA THR A 204 -10.52 23.08 -5.13
C THR A 204 -9.78 22.96 -6.45
N GLY A 205 -8.50 22.57 -6.43
CA GLY A 205 -7.64 22.47 -7.59
C GLY A 205 -6.64 21.32 -7.48
N GLY A 206 -6.18 20.87 -8.66
CA GLY A 206 -5.34 19.69 -8.82
C GLY A 206 -6.17 18.41 -8.80
N ASP A 207 -5.80 17.40 -8.03
CA ASP A 207 -6.51 16.12 -7.98
C ASP A 207 -7.76 16.23 -7.12
N VAL A 208 -8.92 16.23 -7.78
CA VAL A 208 -10.22 16.45 -7.16
C VAL A 208 -11.15 15.28 -7.45
N VAL A 209 -12.11 15.07 -6.55
CA VAL A 209 -13.18 14.09 -6.75
C VAL A 209 -14.44 14.84 -7.15
N LEU A 210 -14.85 14.69 -8.41
CA LEU A 210 -16.12 15.23 -8.87
C LEU A 210 -17.22 14.21 -8.55
N LYS A 211 -18.24 14.68 -7.83
CA LYS A 211 -19.45 13.91 -7.53
C LYS A 211 -20.66 14.80 -7.60
N ASN A 212 -21.77 14.28 -8.09
CA ASN A 212 -23.04 14.99 -8.06
C ASN A 212 -23.67 14.97 -6.65
N ARG A 213 -24.61 15.89 -6.41
CA ARG A 213 -25.56 15.79 -5.28
C ARG A 213 -26.83 15.05 -5.75
N PRO A 214 -27.85 14.81 -4.89
CA PRO A 214 -28.98 13.94 -5.24
C PRO A 214 -29.64 14.37 -6.57
N SER A 215 -29.56 13.48 -7.55
CA SER A 215 -30.25 13.43 -8.84
C SER A 215 -30.54 11.95 -9.05
N GLU A 216 -31.70 11.62 -9.61
CA GLU A 216 -32.02 10.22 -9.90
C GLU A 216 -31.18 9.71 -11.07
N PHE A 217 -31.21 10.39 -12.22
CA PHE A 217 -30.59 9.91 -13.45
C PHE A 217 -29.10 10.21 -13.53
N LEU A 218 -28.68 11.44 -13.23
CA LEU A 218 -27.27 11.81 -13.29
C LEU A 218 -26.57 11.39 -12.00
N ARG A 219 -25.87 10.26 -12.04
CA ARG A 219 -24.94 9.83 -11.00
C ARG A 219 -23.54 9.73 -11.59
N PHE A 220 -22.54 10.20 -10.85
CA PHE A 220 -21.14 9.99 -11.20
C PHE A 220 -20.24 10.19 -9.97
N TYR A 221 -19.14 9.45 -9.94
CA TYR A 221 -18.02 9.64 -9.03
C TYR A 221 -16.76 9.54 -9.87
N LYS A 222 -16.06 10.65 -10.07
CA LYS A 222 -14.90 10.75 -10.97
C LYS A 222 -13.69 11.28 -10.25
N ASN A 223 -12.58 10.52 -10.27
CA ASN A 223 -11.28 11.03 -9.86
C ASN A 223 -10.62 11.76 -11.05
N VAL A 224 -10.34 13.05 -10.89
CA VAL A 224 -9.90 13.90 -12.01
C VAL A 224 -8.80 14.87 -11.57
N GLN A 225 -8.07 15.40 -12.55
CA GLN A 225 -7.12 16.49 -12.33
C GLN A 225 -7.68 17.79 -12.93
N GLY A 226 -8.00 18.79 -12.11
CA GLY A 226 -8.60 20.03 -12.58
C GLY A 226 -8.97 20.99 -11.46
N GLY A 227 -10.04 21.76 -11.68
CA GLY A 227 -10.53 22.75 -10.72
C GLY A 227 -12.03 22.66 -10.52
N GLN A 228 -12.49 22.89 -9.30
CA GLN A 228 -13.90 22.99 -8.93
C GLN A 228 -14.13 24.20 -8.03
N ALA A 229 -15.10 25.04 -8.39
CA ALA A 229 -15.58 26.13 -7.55
C ALA A 229 -16.99 25.81 -7.05
N GLU A 230 -17.24 26.03 -5.76
CA GLU A 230 -18.56 25.96 -5.13
C GLU A 230 -18.85 27.27 -4.39
N VAL A 231 -20.03 27.85 -4.62
CA VAL A 231 -20.50 29.09 -3.99
C VAL A 231 -21.86 28.86 -3.35
N LYS A 232 -21.97 29.17 -2.05
CA LYS A 232 -23.18 29.13 -1.24
C LYS A 232 -23.65 30.53 -0.94
N TYR A 233 -24.91 30.81 -1.25
CA TYR A 233 -25.52 32.12 -1.02
C TYR A 233 -26.97 31.98 -0.57
N LYS A 234 -27.48 33.01 0.08
CA LYS A 234 -28.88 33.08 0.53
C LYS A 234 -29.73 33.76 -0.55
N LEU A 235 -30.90 33.21 -0.83
CA LEU A 235 -31.93 33.82 -1.67
C LEU A 235 -33.05 34.36 -0.77
N GLY A 236 -33.03 35.66 -0.50
CA GLY A 236 -33.98 36.29 0.43
C GLY A 236 -33.84 35.79 1.88
N LYS A 237 -34.91 35.89 2.67
CA LYS A 237 -34.89 35.57 4.12
C LYS A 237 -34.91 34.07 4.44
N GLN A 238 -35.43 33.22 3.55
CA GLN A 238 -35.62 31.78 3.79
C GLN A 238 -35.02 30.86 2.71
N GLY A 239 -34.41 31.41 1.66
CA GLY A 239 -33.82 30.62 0.57
C GLY A 239 -32.33 30.38 0.75
N ARG A 240 -31.85 29.20 0.34
CA ARG A 240 -30.43 28.86 0.22
C ARG A 240 -30.18 28.29 -1.16
N ALA A 241 -29.10 28.73 -1.79
CA ALA A 241 -28.61 28.12 -3.02
C ALA A 241 -27.16 27.71 -2.91
N THR A 242 -26.80 26.72 -3.71
CA THR A 242 -25.42 26.38 -3.99
C THR A 242 -25.24 26.23 -5.49
N THR A 243 -24.28 26.93 -6.04
CA THR A 243 -23.83 26.75 -7.43
C THR A 243 -22.43 26.18 -7.40
N SER A 244 -22.17 25.16 -8.20
CA SER A 244 -20.84 24.59 -8.41
C SER A 244 -20.54 24.43 -9.89
N ALA A 245 -19.29 24.65 -10.27
CA ALA A 245 -18.79 24.39 -11.61
C ALA A 245 -17.39 23.79 -11.51
N GLY A 246 -17.06 22.86 -12.39
CA GLY A 246 -15.74 22.24 -12.45
C GLY A 246 -15.32 21.93 -13.88
N ILE A 247 -14.02 22.04 -14.12
CA ILE A 247 -13.37 21.66 -15.37
C ILE A 247 -12.10 20.87 -15.04
N SER A 248 -11.89 19.75 -15.70
CA SER A 248 -10.82 18.81 -15.35
C SER A 248 -10.48 17.88 -16.50
N VAL A 249 -9.38 17.16 -16.35
CA VAL A 249 -8.99 16.03 -17.18
C VAL A 249 -9.24 14.73 -16.40
N ALA A 250 -9.83 13.73 -17.04
CA ALA A 250 -10.07 12.43 -16.41
C ALA A 250 -8.75 11.70 -16.15
N LYS A 251 -8.59 11.06 -14.99
CA LYS A 251 -7.47 10.14 -14.74
C LYS A 251 -7.71 8.74 -15.28
N GLY A 252 -8.96 8.37 -15.51
CA GLY A 252 -9.32 7.04 -15.96
C GLY A 252 -10.76 6.92 -16.43
N ARG A 253 -11.12 5.70 -16.84
CA ARG A 253 -12.43 5.34 -17.40
C ARG A 253 -13.17 4.40 -16.45
N PHE A 254 -14.48 4.61 -16.33
CA PHE A 254 -15.34 3.73 -15.55
C PHE A 254 -15.63 2.43 -16.31
N ALA A 255 -15.58 1.30 -15.60
CA ALA A 255 -16.01 0.00 -16.07
C ALA A 255 -16.78 -0.75 -14.98
N SER A 256 -17.64 -1.67 -15.40
CA SER A 256 -18.41 -2.55 -14.54
C SER A 256 -18.31 -3.96 -15.10
N VAL A 257 -17.63 -4.86 -14.41
CA VAL A 257 -17.42 -6.25 -14.87
C VAL A 257 -17.98 -7.25 -13.87
N GLN A 258 -18.45 -8.37 -14.40
CA GLN A 258 -18.83 -9.52 -13.60
C GLN A 258 -17.63 -10.47 -13.52
N ILE A 259 -17.36 -10.99 -12.33
CA ILE A 259 -16.33 -12.00 -12.08
C ILE A 259 -17.02 -13.34 -11.93
N ASP A 260 -16.51 -14.34 -12.64
CA ASP A 260 -16.98 -15.71 -12.50
C ASP A 260 -16.43 -16.33 -11.21
N PRO A 261 -17.29 -16.74 -10.27
CA PRO A 261 -16.87 -17.34 -9.03
C PRO A 261 -16.31 -18.76 -9.25
N ILE A 262 -15.54 -19.23 -8.27
CA ILE A 262 -15.06 -20.62 -8.22
C ILE A 262 -15.48 -21.15 -6.85
N GLU A 263 -16.04 -22.36 -6.79
CA GLU A 263 -16.58 -22.94 -5.57
C GLU A 263 -15.55 -22.90 -4.43
N GLY A 264 -15.95 -22.30 -3.30
CA GLY A 264 -15.15 -22.22 -2.08
C GLY A 264 -13.88 -21.35 -2.14
N SER A 265 -13.52 -20.81 -3.31
CA SER A 265 -12.27 -20.06 -3.50
C SER A 265 -12.40 -18.61 -3.02
N SER A 266 -11.39 -18.14 -2.29
CA SER A 266 -11.30 -16.74 -1.84
C SER A 266 -10.64 -15.83 -2.88
N GLY A 267 -10.16 -16.37 -4.00
CA GLY A 267 -9.39 -15.65 -5.01
C GLY A 267 -7.88 -15.89 -4.89
N PRO A 268 -7.02 -15.01 -5.44
CA PRO A 268 -7.38 -13.79 -6.18
C PRO A 268 -8.21 -14.07 -7.44
N TYR A 269 -9.12 -13.14 -7.74
CA TYR A 269 -9.89 -13.06 -8.98
C TYR A 269 -9.41 -11.85 -9.78
N ARG A 270 -9.06 -12.07 -11.06
CA ARG A 270 -8.70 -10.98 -11.97
C ARG A 270 -9.94 -10.16 -12.30
N ILE A 271 -9.79 -8.84 -12.32
CA ILE A 271 -10.77 -7.88 -12.81
C ILE A 271 -10.35 -7.54 -14.24
N PRO A 272 -11.03 -8.07 -15.28
CA PRO A 272 -10.69 -7.77 -16.67
C PRO A 272 -11.09 -6.33 -17.03
N GLY A 273 -10.45 -5.76 -18.04
CA GLY A 273 -10.87 -4.50 -18.66
C GLY A 273 -12.18 -4.64 -19.45
N PRO A 274 -12.85 -3.52 -19.77
CA PRO A 274 -14.14 -3.52 -20.45
C PRO A 274 -14.11 -4.06 -21.89
N ASN A 275 -12.97 -4.05 -22.58
CA ASN A 275 -12.79 -4.70 -23.89
C ASN A 275 -12.07 -6.04 -23.73
N ASN A 276 -12.27 -6.71 -22.59
CA ASN A 276 -11.62 -7.95 -22.21
C ASN A 276 -10.08 -7.83 -22.14
N GLU A 277 -9.56 -6.63 -21.86
CA GLU A 277 -8.13 -6.45 -21.62
C GLU A 277 -7.73 -7.30 -20.41
N PRO A 278 -6.72 -8.18 -20.52
CA PRO A 278 -6.37 -9.09 -19.43
C PRO A 278 -5.78 -8.34 -18.23
N PHE A 279 -5.30 -7.11 -18.43
CA PHE A 279 -4.66 -6.28 -17.41
C PHE A 279 -5.16 -4.85 -17.49
N VAL A 280 -5.67 -4.36 -16.36
CA VAL A 280 -6.05 -2.97 -16.16
C VAL A 280 -5.50 -2.50 -14.83
N ILE A 281 -4.96 -1.29 -14.82
CA ILE A 281 -4.52 -0.64 -13.57
C ILE A 281 -5.73 0.08 -12.99
N ILE A 282 -6.23 -0.41 -11.87
CA ILE A 282 -7.43 0.12 -11.23
C ILE A 282 -7.04 1.34 -10.39
N LEU A 283 -7.76 2.45 -10.57
CA LEU A 283 -7.54 3.65 -9.77
C LEU A 283 -7.91 3.39 -8.32
N ALA A 284 -7.00 3.71 -7.40
CA ALA A 284 -7.19 3.42 -5.98
C ALA A 284 -8.44 4.11 -5.41
N ASN A 285 -9.25 3.36 -4.65
CA ASN A 285 -10.54 3.81 -4.08
C ASN A 285 -11.64 4.14 -5.10
N SER A 286 -11.49 3.72 -6.36
CA SER A 286 -12.58 3.82 -7.34
C SER A 286 -13.53 2.61 -7.31
N GLU A 287 -13.09 1.49 -6.71
CA GLU A 287 -13.78 0.22 -6.79
C GLU A 287 -14.98 0.11 -5.82
N ARG A 288 -16.03 -0.54 -6.30
CA ARG A 288 -17.19 -0.99 -5.52
C ARG A 288 -17.43 -2.45 -5.89
N VAL A 289 -17.11 -3.35 -4.97
CA VAL A 289 -17.33 -4.80 -5.12
C VAL A 289 -18.69 -5.15 -4.52
N PHE A 290 -19.51 -5.84 -5.30
CA PHE A 290 -20.83 -6.32 -4.92
C PHE A 290 -20.84 -7.84 -4.95
N LEU A 291 -21.40 -8.45 -3.91
CA LEU A 291 -21.69 -9.88 -3.85
C LEU A 291 -23.21 -10.04 -3.69
N ASP A 292 -23.85 -10.70 -4.66
CA ASP A 292 -25.29 -10.95 -4.69
C ASP A 292 -26.13 -9.68 -4.45
N GLY A 293 -25.71 -8.58 -5.08
CA GLY A 293 -26.36 -7.28 -4.96
C GLY A 293 -25.94 -6.43 -3.76
N LYS A 294 -25.20 -6.99 -2.79
CA LYS A 294 -24.74 -6.29 -1.59
C LYS A 294 -23.32 -5.76 -1.79
N GLN A 295 -23.12 -4.45 -1.59
CA GLN A 295 -21.78 -3.86 -1.57
C GLN A 295 -20.98 -4.39 -0.38
N LEU A 296 -19.76 -4.82 -0.65
CA LEU A 296 -18.81 -5.31 0.34
C LEU A 296 -17.88 -4.19 0.83
N ASP A 297 -17.36 -4.36 2.05
CA ASP A 297 -16.39 -3.43 2.63
C ASP A 297 -14.95 -3.86 2.34
N ARG A 298 -14.12 -2.93 1.82
CA ARG A 298 -12.69 -3.18 1.62
C ARG A 298 -11.91 -3.13 2.94
N GLY A 299 -11.00 -4.08 3.15
CA GLY A 299 -10.02 -4.09 4.22
C GLY A 299 -9.54 -5.49 4.59
N PHE A 300 -8.31 -5.60 5.08
CA PHE A 300 -7.73 -6.89 5.53
C PHE A 300 -8.52 -7.54 6.66
N ASP A 301 -9.22 -6.73 7.46
CA ASP A 301 -10.14 -7.15 8.52
C ASP A 301 -11.59 -6.84 8.15
N LYS A 302 -11.96 -6.78 6.86
CA LYS A 302 -13.30 -6.52 6.33
C LYS A 302 -13.75 -7.66 5.42
N ASP A 303 -14.35 -7.39 4.27
CA ASP A 303 -14.96 -8.41 3.40
C ASP A 303 -14.02 -8.84 2.27
N TYR A 304 -13.27 -7.90 1.68
CA TYR A 304 -12.29 -8.18 0.62
C TYR A 304 -11.06 -7.25 0.66
N ILE A 305 -10.00 -7.63 -0.04
CA ILE A 305 -8.83 -6.83 -0.39
C ILE A 305 -8.68 -6.77 -1.91
N ILE A 306 -8.01 -5.73 -2.42
CA ILE A 306 -7.77 -5.55 -3.85
C ILE A 306 -6.31 -5.14 -4.08
N ASP A 307 -5.68 -5.72 -5.10
CA ASP A 307 -4.42 -5.24 -5.66
C ASP A 307 -4.72 -4.38 -6.88
N TYR A 308 -4.44 -3.09 -6.78
CA TYR A 308 -4.75 -2.09 -7.81
C TYR A 308 -3.86 -2.18 -9.04
N ASN A 309 -2.62 -2.64 -8.89
CA ASN A 309 -1.65 -2.62 -9.98
C ASN A 309 -1.93 -3.73 -10.99
N ILE A 310 -2.28 -4.91 -10.48
CA ILE A 310 -2.59 -6.08 -11.30
C ILE A 310 -4.11 -6.27 -11.46
N GLY A 311 -4.94 -5.48 -10.78
CA GLY A 311 -6.40 -5.56 -10.89
C GLY A 311 -6.95 -6.89 -10.36
N GLU A 312 -6.59 -7.28 -9.13
CA GLU A 312 -7.05 -8.53 -8.52
C GLU A 312 -7.83 -8.29 -7.22
N VAL A 313 -8.95 -8.99 -7.04
CA VAL A 313 -9.73 -8.97 -5.80
C VAL A 313 -9.61 -10.30 -5.06
N THR A 314 -9.41 -10.26 -3.74
CA THR A 314 -9.38 -11.43 -2.86
C THR A 314 -10.38 -11.25 -1.72
N PHE A 315 -11.29 -12.19 -1.55
CA PHE A 315 -12.25 -12.21 -0.46
C PHE A 315 -11.60 -12.71 0.83
N THR A 316 -12.07 -12.20 1.96
CA THR A 316 -11.62 -12.67 3.27
C THR A 316 -12.51 -13.81 3.78
N ASN A 317 -12.11 -14.50 4.84
CA ASN A 317 -12.89 -15.58 5.48
C ASN A 317 -14.26 -15.15 6.05
N ARG A 318 -14.63 -13.87 5.95
CA ARG A 318 -15.96 -13.37 6.31
C ARG A 318 -16.99 -13.61 5.22
N VAL A 319 -16.51 -13.79 4.00
CA VAL A 319 -17.31 -13.99 2.79
C VAL A 319 -17.03 -15.39 2.27
N LEU A 320 -18.09 -16.16 2.04
CA LEU A 320 -18.01 -17.44 1.35
C LEU A 320 -18.40 -17.19 -0.10
N ILE A 321 -17.52 -17.51 -1.03
CA ILE A 321 -17.81 -17.53 -2.46
C ILE A 321 -18.15 -18.97 -2.85
N THR A 322 -19.21 -19.12 -3.63
CA THR A 322 -19.71 -20.37 -4.20
C THR A 322 -19.85 -20.21 -5.71
N GLU A 323 -19.98 -21.31 -6.46
CA GLU A 323 -20.27 -21.29 -7.90
C GLU A 323 -21.52 -20.46 -8.26
N PHE A 324 -22.44 -20.28 -7.31
CA PHE A 324 -23.67 -19.47 -7.46
C PHE A 324 -23.53 -18.00 -7.05
N SER A 325 -22.39 -17.62 -6.48
CA SER A 325 -22.12 -16.25 -6.01
C SER A 325 -21.96 -15.28 -7.18
N ARG A 326 -22.55 -14.10 -7.10
CA ARG A 326 -22.43 -13.11 -8.18
C ARG A 326 -21.59 -11.96 -7.72
N VAL A 327 -20.35 -11.96 -8.21
CA VAL A 327 -19.39 -10.91 -7.93
C VAL A 327 -19.44 -9.91 -9.07
N ARG A 328 -19.81 -8.67 -8.77
CA ARG A 328 -19.70 -7.56 -9.72
C ARG A 328 -18.79 -6.48 -9.16
N VAL A 329 -17.92 -5.97 -10.00
CA VAL A 329 -16.97 -4.91 -9.62
C VAL A 329 -17.18 -3.72 -10.55
N ASP A 330 -17.66 -2.63 -9.96
CA ASP A 330 -17.66 -1.31 -10.59
C ASP A 330 -16.34 -0.62 -10.22
N TYR A 331 -15.55 -0.12 -11.16
CA TYR A 331 -14.23 0.47 -10.89
C TYR A 331 -13.84 1.51 -11.96
N GLU A 332 -12.86 2.35 -11.66
CA GLU A 332 -12.17 3.17 -12.67
C GLU A 332 -10.79 2.59 -12.93
N PHE A 333 -10.34 2.61 -14.18
CA PHE A 333 -8.98 2.21 -14.55
C PHE A 333 -8.29 3.28 -15.37
N SER A 334 -6.96 3.33 -15.28
CA SER A 334 -6.13 4.27 -16.05
C SER A 334 -6.24 3.94 -17.54
N ASP A 335 -6.88 4.82 -18.30
CA ASP A 335 -7.03 4.75 -19.75
C ASP A 335 -6.20 5.89 -20.37
N GLN A 336 -5.01 5.56 -20.90
CA GLN A 336 -4.05 6.54 -21.41
C GLN A 336 -4.15 6.77 -22.92
N ASN A 337 -5.32 6.50 -23.53
CA ASN A 337 -5.44 6.57 -24.98
C ASN A 337 -5.65 8.01 -25.51
N TYR A 338 -6.53 8.78 -24.89
CA TYR A 338 -6.81 10.17 -25.27
C TYR A 338 -6.83 11.08 -24.05
N ASN A 339 -6.47 12.35 -24.25
CA ASN A 339 -6.71 13.37 -23.24
C ASN A 339 -8.22 13.68 -23.15
N ARG A 340 -8.82 13.35 -22.01
CA ARG A 340 -10.27 13.41 -21.80
C ARG A 340 -10.67 14.58 -20.92
N THR A 341 -11.42 15.51 -21.46
CA THR A 341 -11.91 16.68 -20.70
C THR A 341 -13.27 16.37 -20.06
N ILE A 342 -13.39 16.66 -18.77
CA ILE A 342 -14.64 16.61 -18.00
C ILE A 342 -15.04 18.03 -17.61
N ALA A 343 -16.29 18.39 -17.88
CA ALA A 343 -16.91 19.64 -17.46
C ALA A 343 -18.20 19.34 -16.68
N THR A 344 -18.38 20.01 -15.55
CA THR A 344 -19.56 19.86 -14.70
C THR A 344 -20.10 21.22 -14.29
N ALA A 345 -21.42 21.36 -14.24
CA ALA A 345 -22.06 22.47 -13.57
C ALA A 345 -23.30 21.99 -12.83
N SER A 346 -23.55 22.53 -11.65
CA SER A 346 -24.71 22.16 -10.83
C SER A 346 -25.22 23.38 -10.08
N HIS A 347 -26.53 23.48 -9.98
CA HIS A 347 -27.21 24.51 -9.21
C HIS A 347 -28.31 23.85 -8.39
N TYR A 348 -28.32 24.10 -7.09
CA TYR A 348 -29.33 23.61 -6.16
C TYR A 348 -29.91 24.78 -5.40
N GLN A 349 -31.22 24.92 -5.41
CA GLN A 349 -31.94 25.98 -4.71
C GLN A 349 -33.04 25.38 -3.84
N LYS A 350 -33.11 25.81 -2.58
CA LYS A 350 -34.23 25.51 -1.68
C LYS A 350 -34.83 26.81 -1.17
N THR A 351 -36.11 27.03 -1.42
CA THR A 351 -36.87 28.21 -1.00
C THR A 351 -38.16 27.77 -0.31
N GLY A 352 -38.19 27.77 1.02
CA GLY A 352 -39.33 27.27 1.79
C GLY A 352 -39.63 25.80 1.49
N ARG A 353 -40.80 25.55 0.88
CA ARG A 353 -41.31 24.22 0.49
C ARG A 353 -40.89 23.75 -0.91
N LEU A 354 -40.26 24.62 -1.70
CA LEU A 354 -39.80 24.33 -3.06
C LEU A 354 -38.29 24.03 -3.07
N GLY A 355 -37.91 22.91 -3.64
CA GLY A 355 -36.53 22.58 -4.01
C GLY A 355 -36.41 22.46 -5.53
N LEU A 356 -35.40 23.07 -6.13
CA LEU A 356 -35.09 23.00 -7.55
C LEU A 356 -33.62 22.64 -7.73
N PHE A 357 -33.32 21.89 -8.79
CA PHE A 357 -31.95 21.62 -9.19
C PHE A 357 -31.78 21.55 -10.71
N PHE A 358 -30.58 21.90 -11.14
CA PHE A 358 -30.09 21.77 -12.51
C PHE A 358 -28.68 21.19 -12.44
N ASN A 359 -28.40 20.15 -13.22
CA ASN A 359 -27.07 19.55 -13.32
C ASN A 359 -26.70 19.31 -14.77
N THR A 360 -25.44 19.48 -15.11
CA THR A 360 -24.89 19.09 -16.41
C THR A 360 -23.51 18.47 -16.22
N TYR A 361 -23.26 17.43 -17.00
CA TYR A 361 -22.01 16.67 -17.04
C TYR A 361 -21.64 16.44 -18.50
N SER A 362 -20.37 16.65 -18.82
CA SER A 362 -19.81 16.37 -20.13
C SER A 362 -18.44 15.75 -19.98
N GLU A 363 -18.18 14.65 -20.67
CA GLU A 363 -16.92 13.93 -20.74
C GLU A 363 -16.63 13.67 -22.21
N SER A 364 -15.51 14.15 -22.74
CA SER A 364 -15.18 14.06 -24.16
C SER A 364 -13.69 13.85 -24.37
N ASP A 365 -13.35 12.90 -25.24
CA ASP A 365 -11.99 12.68 -25.70
C ASP A 365 -11.55 13.74 -26.71
N ASN A 366 -10.27 14.09 -26.68
CA ASN A 366 -9.67 14.95 -27.68
C ASN A 366 -9.11 14.11 -28.83
N ARG A 367 -9.90 13.94 -29.90
CA ARG A 367 -9.50 13.21 -31.13
C ARG A 367 -8.21 13.71 -31.79
N ASN A 368 -7.78 14.94 -31.50
CA ASN A 368 -6.58 15.56 -32.07
C ASN A 368 -5.32 15.41 -31.19
N ARG A 369 -5.43 14.80 -30.00
CA ARG A 369 -4.31 14.61 -29.06
C ARG A 369 -4.38 13.21 -28.41
N PRO A 370 -4.16 12.12 -29.18
CA PRO A 370 -3.90 10.81 -28.60
C PRO A 370 -2.62 10.87 -27.75
N LEU A 371 -2.58 10.08 -26.68
CA LEU A 371 -1.50 10.09 -25.68
C LEU A 371 -0.57 8.88 -25.83
N SER A 372 -1.12 7.70 -26.11
CA SER A 372 -0.38 6.43 -26.19
C SER A 372 -0.12 5.93 -27.61
N ILE A 373 -0.83 6.45 -28.62
CA ILE A 373 -0.80 5.95 -30.00
C ILE A 373 -0.51 7.10 -30.96
N GLU A 374 0.41 6.87 -31.89
CA GLU A 374 0.63 7.75 -33.03
C GLU A 374 -0.29 7.32 -34.17
N LEU A 375 -1.25 8.18 -34.53
CA LEU A 375 -2.20 7.94 -35.63
C LEU A 375 -1.77 8.71 -36.87
N SER A 376 -1.54 8.00 -37.97
CA SER A 376 -1.33 8.61 -39.28
C SER A 376 -2.62 9.21 -39.83
N GLU A 377 -2.53 10.04 -40.88
CA GLU A 377 -3.72 10.56 -41.57
C GLU A 377 -4.53 9.44 -42.25
N GLN A 378 -3.87 8.36 -42.68
CA GLN A 378 -4.55 7.19 -43.24
C GLN A 378 -5.33 6.44 -42.16
N ASP A 379 -4.77 6.31 -40.95
CA ASP A 379 -5.48 5.70 -39.82
C ASP A 379 -6.73 6.53 -39.48
N LYS A 380 -6.62 7.86 -39.37
CA LYS A 380 -7.79 8.71 -39.09
C LYS A 380 -8.88 8.59 -40.16
N LEU A 381 -8.49 8.54 -41.44
CA LEU A 381 -9.44 8.33 -42.53
C LEU A 381 -10.10 6.95 -42.41
N PHE A 382 -9.34 5.90 -42.13
CA PHE A 382 -9.88 4.56 -41.87
C PHE A 382 -10.87 4.57 -40.69
N LEU A 383 -10.50 5.14 -39.54
CA LEU A 383 -11.36 5.23 -38.36
C LEU A 383 -12.64 6.04 -38.60
N SER A 384 -12.64 7.00 -39.54
CA SER A 384 -13.86 7.72 -39.94
C SER A 384 -14.85 6.85 -40.71
N THR A 385 -14.41 5.72 -41.29
CA THR A 385 -15.25 4.77 -42.04
C THR A 385 -15.80 3.63 -41.18
N VAL A 386 -15.28 3.46 -39.95
CA VAL A 386 -15.66 2.37 -39.02
C VAL A 386 -17.04 2.59 -38.38
N GLY A 387 -17.54 3.83 -38.33
CA GLY A 387 -18.79 4.17 -37.65
C GLY A 387 -18.75 3.79 -36.16
N ASP A 388 -19.82 3.17 -35.68
CA ASP A 388 -19.99 2.77 -34.28
C ASP A 388 -19.48 1.34 -33.96
N ASN A 389 -18.87 0.65 -34.94
CA ASN A 389 -18.38 -0.72 -34.79
C ASN A 389 -16.92 -0.78 -34.32
N LEU A 390 -16.73 -0.75 -32.99
CA LEU A 390 -15.40 -0.71 -32.37
C LEU A 390 -14.50 -1.90 -32.74
N ASP A 391 -15.06 -3.08 -33.04
CA ASP A 391 -14.29 -4.29 -33.35
C ASP A 391 -13.58 -4.21 -34.72
N GLN A 392 -14.02 -3.29 -35.59
CA GLN A 392 -13.39 -3.06 -36.89
C GLN A 392 -12.23 -2.05 -36.82
N ALA A 393 -12.04 -1.37 -35.68
CA ALA A 393 -10.94 -0.41 -35.50
C ALA A 393 -9.61 -1.13 -35.17
N VAL A 394 -9.12 -1.96 -36.09
CA VAL A 394 -7.87 -2.73 -35.93
C VAL A 394 -6.85 -2.35 -37.00
N THR A 395 -5.57 -2.32 -36.63
CA THR A 395 -4.43 -2.11 -37.54
C THR A 395 -3.38 -3.20 -37.37
N SER A 396 -2.39 -3.23 -38.28
CA SER A 396 -1.24 -4.15 -38.19
C SER A 396 -0.44 -3.89 -36.91
N GLY A 397 -0.16 -4.95 -36.16
CA GLY A 397 0.71 -4.90 -34.97
C GLY A 397 2.20 -5.05 -35.28
N ALA A 398 2.58 -5.14 -36.56
CA ALA A 398 3.97 -5.29 -37.01
C ALA A 398 4.58 -3.97 -37.47
N ASP A 399 5.77 -3.67 -36.96
CA ASP A 399 6.59 -2.53 -37.36
C ASP A 399 8.02 -2.97 -37.74
N SER A 400 8.62 -2.28 -38.70
CA SER A 400 9.97 -2.58 -39.21
C SER A 400 11.02 -1.85 -38.37
N VAL A 401 11.95 -2.60 -37.78
CA VAL A 401 12.98 -2.08 -36.87
C VAL A 401 14.35 -2.64 -37.21
N GLY A 402 15.40 -1.92 -36.84
CA GLY A 402 16.77 -2.42 -36.90
C GLY A 402 16.99 -3.58 -35.92
N PHE A 403 17.92 -4.47 -36.25
CA PHE A 403 18.28 -5.60 -35.39
C PHE A 403 18.78 -5.13 -34.02
N THR A 404 18.27 -5.76 -32.95
CA THR A 404 18.74 -5.60 -31.58
C THR A 404 18.56 -6.89 -30.82
N VAL A 405 19.52 -7.23 -29.96
CA VAL A 405 19.43 -8.38 -29.05
C VAL A 405 18.50 -8.12 -27.87
N GLU A 406 18.19 -6.86 -27.56
CA GLU A 406 17.37 -6.45 -26.42
C GLU A 406 15.86 -6.67 -26.63
N ARG A 407 15.42 -7.13 -27.81
CA ARG A 407 13.99 -7.32 -28.14
C ARG A 407 13.75 -8.64 -28.88
N VAL A 408 12.53 -9.15 -28.79
CA VAL A 408 12.07 -10.29 -29.60
C VAL A 408 11.73 -9.79 -31.01
N LEU A 409 12.45 -10.30 -32.01
CA LEU A 409 12.27 -9.93 -33.41
C LEU A 409 11.78 -11.11 -34.25
N TYR A 410 11.13 -10.77 -35.35
CA TYR A 410 10.52 -11.69 -36.30
C TYR A 410 11.03 -11.40 -37.70
N LYS A 411 11.05 -12.43 -38.54
CA LYS A 411 11.15 -12.30 -39.99
C LYS A 411 9.78 -12.54 -40.61
N GLN A 412 9.45 -11.75 -41.61
CA GLN A 412 8.23 -11.92 -42.39
C GLN A 412 8.48 -12.93 -43.52
N LEU A 413 7.61 -13.92 -43.69
CA LEU A 413 7.70 -14.90 -44.77
C LEU A 413 6.31 -15.38 -45.21
N ASP A 414 6.21 -15.81 -46.46
CA ASP A 414 4.98 -16.43 -46.99
C ASP A 414 5.05 -17.95 -46.79
N THR A 415 3.96 -18.56 -46.31
CA THR A 415 3.79 -20.00 -46.08
C THR A 415 2.47 -20.51 -46.66
N LEU A 416 2.26 -21.82 -46.69
CA LEU A 416 0.98 -22.43 -47.10
C LEU A 416 0.24 -22.91 -45.85
N ASP A 417 -1.05 -22.58 -45.76
CA ASP A 417 -1.94 -23.20 -44.77
C ASP A 417 -2.30 -24.65 -45.15
N ALA A 418 -2.94 -25.34 -44.20
CA ALA A 418 -3.34 -26.75 -44.32
C ALA A 418 -4.34 -26.99 -45.46
N ASP A 419 -5.04 -25.94 -45.91
CA ASP A 419 -5.99 -25.95 -47.02
C ASP A 419 -5.33 -25.52 -48.36
N GLY A 420 -4.02 -25.23 -48.36
CA GLY A 420 -3.24 -24.84 -49.54
C GLY A 420 -3.29 -23.35 -49.90
N GLY A 421 -3.86 -22.50 -49.05
CA GLY A 421 -3.87 -21.04 -49.17
C GLY A 421 -2.52 -20.42 -48.80
N THR A 422 -2.11 -19.38 -49.52
CA THR A 422 -0.87 -18.64 -49.18
C THR A 422 -1.15 -17.66 -48.04
N GLN A 423 -0.40 -17.78 -46.95
CA GLN A 423 -0.49 -16.93 -45.77
C GLN A 423 0.83 -16.20 -45.53
N ARG A 424 0.74 -14.91 -45.19
CA ARG A 424 1.91 -14.12 -44.79
C ARG A 424 2.04 -14.11 -43.28
N ILE A 425 3.16 -14.60 -42.77
CA ILE A 425 3.36 -14.83 -41.34
C ILE A 425 4.63 -14.18 -40.80
N PHE A 426 4.66 -13.99 -39.48
CA PHE A 426 5.82 -13.54 -38.73
C PHE A 426 6.42 -14.73 -37.98
N LYS A 427 7.64 -15.12 -38.34
CA LYS A 427 8.38 -16.20 -37.67
C LYS A 427 9.51 -15.62 -36.84
N PHE A 428 9.59 -16.02 -35.57
CA PHE A 428 10.69 -15.61 -34.68
C PHE A 428 12.07 -15.86 -35.32
N SER A 429 12.96 -14.87 -35.23
CA SER A 429 14.32 -14.92 -35.76
C SER A 429 15.27 -14.10 -34.88
N SER A 430 16.46 -14.63 -34.61
CA SER A 430 17.56 -13.91 -33.94
C SER A 430 18.72 -13.59 -34.90
N ASP A 431 18.53 -13.83 -36.19
CA ASP A 431 19.53 -13.60 -37.23
C ASP A 431 19.52 -12.11 -37.67
N PRO A 432 20.64 -11.37 -37.53
CA PRO A 432 20.74 -9.96 -37.93
C PRO A 432 20.33 -9.67 -39.37
N ASP A 433 20.47 -10.64 -40.28
CA ASP A 433 20.18 -10.47 -41.71
C ASP A 433 18.70 -10.64 -42.07
N SER A 434 17.85 -11.09 -41.13
CA SER A 434 16.43 -11.35 -41.40
C SER A 434 15.45 -10.88 -40.32
N ALA A 435 15.92 -10.63 -39.10
CA ALA A 435 15.11 -10.24 -37.96
C ALA A 435 14.83 -8.72 -37.97
N PHE A 436 13.91 -8.28 -38.83
CA PHE A 436 13.61 -6.86 -39.05
C PHE A 436 12.23 -6.41 -38.54
N PHE A 437 11.42 -7.30 -37.98
CA PHE A 437 10.06 -6.95 -37.55
C PHE A 437 9.89 -7.08 -36.04
N SER A 438 9.41 -6.00 -35.41
CA SER A 438 8.87 -6.01 -34.05
C SER A 438 7.36 -6.18 -34.15
N VAL A 439 6.84 -7.28 -33.60
CA VAL A 439 5.42 -7.66 -33.78
C VAL A 439 4.73 -7.71 -32.43
N THR A 440 3.65 -6.95 -32.30
CA THR A 440 2.74 -6.99 -31.16
C THR A 440 1.60 -7.94 -31.47
N PHE A 441 1.38 -8.93 -30.60
CA PHE A 441 0.31 -9.90 -30.71
C PHE A 441 -0.80 -9.59 -29.70
N SER A 442 -2.03 -9.48 -30.17
CA SER A 442 -3.22 -9.33 -29.33
C SER A 442 -3.90 -10.68 -29.11
N ASP A 443 -4.42 -10.90 -27.89
CA ASP A 443 -5.24 -12.07 -27.55
C ASP A 443 -6.65 -11.87 -28.12
N VAL A 444 -7.02 -12.68 -29.11
CA VAL A 444 -8.34 -12.65 -29.76
C VAL A 444 -9.27 -13.76 -29.26
N GLY A 445 -8.81 -14.53 -28.25
CA GLY A 445 -9.52 -15.67 -27.70
C GLY A 445 -9.20 -16.99 -28.42
N GLU A 446 -9.43 -18.09 -27.71
CA GLU A 446 -9.19 -19.45 -28.20
C GLU A 446 -10.00 -19.71 -29.49
N GLY A 447 -9.34 -20.17 -30.56
CA GLY A 447 -9.98 -20.50 -31.84
C GLY A 447 -10.26 -19.29 -32.75
N ASN A 448 -9.89 -18.08 -32.34
CA ASN A 448 -10.12 -16.85 -33.12
C ASN A 448 -8.84 -16.25 -33.71
N GLY A 449 -7.67 -16.85 -33.48
CA GLY A 449 -6.40 -16.36 -34.02
C GLY A 449 -5.49 -17.45 -34.58
N ASN A 450 -4.46 -17.06 -35.32
CA ASN A 450 -3.53 -17.98 -36.00
C ASN A 450 -2.16 -18.09 -35.31
N TYR A 451 -1.99 -17.60 -34.09
CA TYR A 451 -0.76 -17.72 -33.32
C TYR A 451 -0.98 -18.29 -31.92
N ILE A 452 0.03 -19.01 -31.41
CA ILE A 452 0.14 -19.51 -30.04
C ILE A 452 1.43 -19.01 -29.39
N GLN A 453 1.43 -18.78 -28.07
CA GLN A 453 2.65 -18.48 -27.33
C GLN A 453 3.51 -19.75 -27.24
N LEU A 454 4.73 -19.70 -27.78
CA LEU A 454 5.66 -20.84 -27.79
C LEU A 454 6.50 -20.91 -26.50
N ARG A 455 7.08 -19.79 -26.09
CA ARG A 455 7.96 -19.68 -24.90
C ARG A 455 8.15 -18.22 -24.48
N THR A 456 8.68 -18.02 -23.27
CA THR A 456 9.12 -16.71 -22.76
C THR A 456 10.64 -16.71 -22.62
N THR A 457 11.32 -15.74 -23.23
CA THR A 457 12.78 -15.54 -23.14
C THR A 457 13.10 -14.42 -22.15
N ALA A 458 14.39 -14.13 -21.92
CA ALA A 458 14.80 -13.01 -21.07
C ALA A 458 14.24 -11.65 -21.53
N ASN A 459 13.94 -11.52 -22.83
CA ASN A 459 13.63 -10.26 -23.51
C ASN A 459 12.16 -10.15 -23.97
N GLY A 460 11.34 -11.21 -23.82
CA GLY A 460 9.92 -11.16 -24.16
C GLY A 460 9.28 -12.50 -24.50
N ARG A 461 8.00 -12.46 -24.90
CA ARG A 461 7.23 -13.64 -25.36
C ARG A 461 7.47 -13.91 -26.83
N VAL A 462 7.62 -15.18 -27.17
CA VAL A 462 7.80 -15.67 -28.54
C VAL A 462 6.53 -16.38 -29.00
N PHE A 463 5.96 -15.95 -30.12
CA PHE A 463 4.77 -16.53 -30.72
C PHE A 463 5.11 -17.38 -31.95
N ALA A 464 4.34 -18.44 -32.15
CA ALA A 464 4.44 -19.31 -33.30
C ALA A 464 3.11 -19.35 -34.04
N TRP A 465 3.17 -19.26 -35.36
CA TRP A 465 2.00 -19.41 -36.21
C TRP A 465 1.52 -20.86 -36.23
N ILE A 466 0.20 -21.06 -36.18
CA ILE A 466 -0.47 -22.34 -36.37
C ILE A 466 -1.45 -22.19 -37.54
N SER A 467 -1.46 -23.19 -38.41
CA SER A 467 -2.34 -23.17 -39.58
C SER A 467 -3.81 -23.26 -39.17
N PRO A 468 -4.71 -22.46 -39.77
CA PRO A 468 -6.15 -22.72 -39.71
C PRO A 468 -6.46 -24.07 -40.37
N VAL A 469 -7.59 -24.66 -39.98
CA VAL A 469 -8.10 -25.93 -40.51
C VAL A 469 -9.52 -25.70 -41.01
N GLN A 470 -9.78 -25.96 -42.29
CA GLN A 470 -11.08 -25.66 -42.93
C GLN A 470 -11.49 -24.18 -42.78
N GLY A 471 -10.52 -23.27 -42.82
CA GLY A 471 -10.72 -21.83 -42.61
C GLY A 471 -11.01 -21.41 -41.15
N VAL A 472 -11.01 -22.33 -40.18
CA VAL A 472 -11.17 -22.00 -38.75
C VAL A 472 -9.81 -21.88 -38.08
N SER A 473 -9.58 -20.73 -37.46
CA SER A 473 -8.36 -20.41 -36.70
C SER A 473 -8.17 -21.39 -35.52
N GLN A 474 -6.94 -21.82 -35.26
CA GLN A 474 -6.62 -22.84 -34.23
C GLN A 474 -5.80 -22.28 -33.06
N GLY A 475 -5.32 -21.06 -33.17
CA GLY A 475 -4.57 -20.35 -32.13
C GLY A 475 -5.45 -19.37 -31.36
N ARG A 476 -4.78 -18.50 -30.62
CA ARG A 476 -5.39 -17.54 -29.69
C ARG A 476 -4.96 -16.08 -29.95
N PHE A 477 -3.88 -15.88 -30.69
CA PHE A 477 -3.27 -14.57 -30.90
C PHE A 477 -3.23 -14.17 -32.37
N GLU A 478 -3.26 -12.87 -32.64
CA GLU A 478 -3.07 -12.27 -33.98
C GLU A 478 -2.12 -11.06 -33.92
N PRO A 479 -1.33 -10.78 -34.98
CA PRO A 479 -0.42 -9.64 -35.05
C PRO A 479 -1.17 -8.36 -35.43
N VAL A 480 -2.22 -8.05 -34.67
CA VAL A 480 -3.07 -6.86 -34.84
C VAL A 480 -3.11 -6.06 -33.54
N VAL A 481 -3.35 -4.76 -33.65
CA VAL A 481 -3.54 -3.86 -32.51
C VAL A 481 -4.88 -3.16 -32.68
N ALA A 482 -5.72 -3.23 -31.65
CA ALA A 482 -6.98 -2.49 -31.60
C ALA A 482 -6.69 -1.00 -31.34
N ILE A 483 -7.22 -0.14 -32.19
CA ILE A 483 -7.13 1.31 -32.04
C ILE A 483 -8.34 1.77 -31.21
N PRO A 484 -8.12 2.33 -30.01
CA PRO A 484 -9.20 2.91 -29.22
C PRO A 484 -9.79 4.11 -29.96
N LEU A 485 -11.12 4.14 -30.08
CA LEU A 485 -11.84 5.24 -30.70
C LEU A 485 -12.19 6.32 -29.67
N PRO A 486 -12.01 7.62 -29.99
CA PRO A 486 -12.33 8.71 -29.07
C PRO A 486 -13.85 8.86 -28.96
N ASN A 487 -14.36 8.95 -27.74
CA ASN A 487 -15.81 9.02 -27.50
C ASN A 487 -16.24 10.24 -26.67
N LYS A 488 -17.55 10.45 -26.60
CA LYS A 488 -18.17 11.55 -25.85
C LYS A 488 -19.43 11.10 -25.12
N ARG A 489 -19.56 11.52 -23.86
CA ARG A 489 -20.72 11.31 -23.00
C ARG A 489 -21.18 12.63 -22.40
N GLN A 490 -22.46 12.96 -22.53
CA GLN A 490 -23.04 14.15 -21.92
C GLN A 490 -24.38 13.83 -21.28
N MET A 491 -24.70 14.51 -20.19
CA MET A 491 -26.02 14.45 -19.58
C MET A 491 -26.38 15.76 -18.91
N THR A 492 -27.61 16.22 -19.11
CA THR A 492 -28.18 17.36 -18.41
C THR A 492 -29.47 16.95 -17.72
N THR A 493 -29.61 17.25 -16.42
CA THR A 493 -30.82 16.99 -15.64
C THR A 493 -31.41 18.26 -15.08
N PHE A 494 -32.74 18.33 -15.08
CA PHE A 494 -33.52 19.37 -14.44
C PHE A 494 -34.57 18.71 -13.57
N GLY A 495 -34.70 19.14 -12.32
CA GLY A 495 -35.71 18.57 -11.44
C GLY A 495 -36.08 19.45 -10.27
N GLY A 496 -37.14 19.05 -9.60
CA GLY A 496 -37.69 19.79 -8.47
C GLY A 496 -38.54 18.94 -7.56
N SER A 497 -38.72 19.42 -6.34
CA SER A 497 -39.63 18.85 -5.36
C SER A 497 -40.43 19.97 -4.68
N TYR A 498 -41.71 19.70 -4.43
CA TYR A 498 -42.60 20.61 -3.72
C TYR A 498 -43.32 19.88 -2.60
N THR A 499 -43.14 20.36 -1.37
CA THR A 499 -43.76 19.80 -0.17
C THR A 499 -45.09 20.51 0.11
N PHE A 500 -46.23 19.88 -0.20
CA PHE A 500 -47.56 20.50 -0.06
C PHE A 500 -48.00 20.64 1.40
N SER A 501 -47.66 19.66 2.23
CA SER A 501 -47.98 19.58 3.67
C SER A 501 -46.79 19.06 4.45
N GLU A 502 -46.94 18.75 5.74
CA GLU A 502 -45.88 18.09 6.52
C GLU A 502 -45.61 16.64 6.08
N HIS A 503 -46.52 16.05 5.30
CA HIS A 503 -46.48 14.64 4.87
C HIS A 503 -46.26 14.46 3.37
N GLU A 504 -46.82 15.35 2.54
CA GLU A 504 -46.90 15.17 1.09
C GLU A 504 -45.80 15.91 0.33
N THR A 505 -45.06 15.19 -0.51
CA THR A 505 -44.05 15.76 -1.41
C THR A 505 -44.19 15.21 -2.82
N PHE A 506 -44.38 16.09 -3.80
CA PHE A 506 -44.26 15.73 -5.22
C PHE A 506 -42.83 16.02 -5.71
N PHE A 507 -42.33 15.19 -6.61
CA PHE A 507 -41.04 15.38 -7.26
C PHE A 507 -41.13 15.05 -8.75
N SER A 508 -40.28 15.70 -9.54
CA SER A 508 -40.11 15.40 -10.95
C SER A 508 -38.67 15.71 -11.38
N GLU A 509 -38.13 14.89 -12.28
CA GLU A 509 -36.81 15.03 -12.89
C GLU A 509 -36.89 14.65 -14.37
N ILE A 510 -36.22 15.41 -15.22
CA ILE A 510 -36.05 15.15 -16.65
C ILE A 510 -34.56 15.13 -16.94
N ALA A 511 -34.12 14.18 -17.76
CA ALA A 511 -32.74 14.00 -18.19
C ALA A 511 -32.65 13.97 -19.72
N PHE A 512 -31.59 14.57 -20.26
CA PHE A 512 -31.20 14.46 -21.67
C PHE A 512 -29.77 13.92 -21.72
N SER A 513 -29.53 12.89 -22.53
CA SER A 513 -28.23 12.23 -22.67
C SER A 513 -27.72 12.26 -24.11
N THR A 514 -26.41 12.27 -24.26
CA THR A 514 -25.72 12.08 -25.54
C THR A 514 -24.58 11.08 -25.35
N LEU A 515 -24.50 10.05 -26.19
CA LEU A 515 -23.40 9.10 -26.26
C LEU A 515 -22.97 8.98 -27.73
N ASP A 516 -21.76 9.44 -28.04
CA ASP A 516 -21.13 9.29 -29.36
C ASP A 516 -19.90 8.38 -29.15
N LYS A 517 -19.87 7.22 -29.84
CA LYS A 517 -18.82 6.21 -29.64
C LYS A 517 -17.57 6.46 -30.49
N ASN A 518 -17.67 7.27 -31.54
CA ASN A 518 -16.57 7.53 -32.48
C ASN A 518 -16.59 8.97 -33.00
N LEU A 519 -15.84 9.84 -32.33
CA LEU A 519 -15.68 11.24 -32.71
C LEU A 519 -14.95 11.47 -34.07
N PHE A 520 -14.49 10.42 -34.75
CA PHE A 520 -13.96 10.51 -36.12
C PHE A 520 -15.01 10.28 -37.21
N SER A 521 -16.14 9.63 -36.88
CA SER A 521 -17.16 9.26 -37.87
C SER A 521 -18.45 10.05 -37.65
N GLU A 522 -19.18 10.31 -38.73
CA GLU A 522 -20.55 10.84 -38.69
C GLU A 522 -21.59 9.72 -38.97
N LEU A 523 -21.12 8.52 -39.33
CA LEU A 523 -21.98 7.36 -39.54
C LEU A 523 -22.65 6.97 -38.22
N ASP A 524 -23.89 6.50 -38.29
CA ASP A 524 -24.69 6.00 -37.15
C ASP A 524 -25.07 7.03 -36.06
N SER A 525 -24.81 8.33 -36.27
CA SER A 525 -25.10 9.42 -35.30
C SER A 525 -26.59 9.67 -34.97
N GLU A 526 -27.52 8.99 -35.65
CA GLU A 526 -28.97 9.07 -35.38
C GLU A 526 -29.36 8.48 -34.01
N ASP A 527 -28.49 7.65 -33.41
CA ASP A 527 -28.77 6.93 -32.18
C ASP A 527 -28.13 7.55 -30.91
N ASP A 528 -27.39 8.65 -31.07
CA ASP A 528 -26.57 9.27 -30.02
C ASP A 528 -27.39 9.96 -28.91
N GLN A 529 -28.57 10.51 -29.24
CA GLN A 529 -29.35 11.37 -28.35
C GLN A 529 -30.54 10.62 -27.73
N GLY A 530 -30.72 10.77 -26.41
CA GLY A 530 -31.83 10.17 -25.67
C GLY A 530 -32.30 11.03 -24.50
N HIS A 531 -33.42 10.64 -23.89
CA HIS A 531 -34.02 11.37 -22.78
C HIS A 531 -34.75 10.45 -21.79
N ALA A 532 -34.90 10.90 -20.54
CA ALA A 532 -35.64 10.17 -19.52
C ALA A 532 -36.43 11.13 -18.62
N VAL A 533 -37.55 10.64 -18.07
CA VAL A 533 -38.45 11.41 -17.21
C VAL A 533 -38.85 10.55 -16.02
N LYS A 534 -38.76 11.11 -14.81
CA LYS A 534 -39.32 10.52 -13.60
C LYS A 534 -40.19 11.51 -12.87
N MET A 535 -41.36 11.09 -12.43
CA MET A 535 -42.22 11.90 -11.58
C MET A 535 -42.95 11.03 -10.57
N GLY A 536 -43.19 11.59 -9.38
CA GLY A 536 -43.81 10.82 -8.33
C GLY A 536 -44.28 11.65 -7.15
N PHE A 537 -44.99 10.96 -6.27
CA PHE A 537 -45.64 11.51 -5.10
C PHE A 537 -45.31 10.63 -3.88
N ASN A 538 -44.88 11.26 -2.80
CA ASN A 538 -44.53 10.61 -1.54
C ASN A 538 -45.39 11.17 -0.40
N SER A 539 -46.05 10.29 0.35
CA SER A 539 -46.72 10.59 1.63
C SER A 539 -45.94 9.92 2.76
N LYS A 540 -45.47 10.66 3.77
CA LYS A 540 -44.71 10.08 4.88
C LYS A 540 -45.31 10.41 6.23
N GLY A 541 -45.42 9.40 7.09
CA GLY A 541 -45.73 9.55 8.50
C GLY A 541 -47.16 9.94 8.82
N ARG A 542 -48.14 9.59 7.97
CA ARG A 542 -49.56 9.81 8.28
C ARG A 542 -50.02 8.84 9.35
N GLU A 543 -50.71 9.34 10.38
CA GLU A 543 -51.34 8.49 11.40
C GLU A 543 -52.63 7.88 10.86
N LEU A 544 -52.83 6.58 11.06
CA LEU A 544 -54.08 5.90 10.75
C LEU A 544 -55.12 6.22 11.83
N GLY A 545 -56.22 6.88 11.45
CA GLY A 545 -57.29 7.23 12.40
C GLY A 545 -57.89 6.02 13.14
N LEU A 546 -57.91 4.83 12.51
CA LEU A 546 -58.38 3.58 13.13
C LEU A 546 -57.31 2.91 14.02
N LEU A 547 -56.03 3.23 13.84
CA LEU A 547 -54.88 2.64 14.52
C LEU A 547 -53.79 3.71 14.72
N PRO A 548 -53.94 4.63 15.70
CA PRO A 548 -53.07 5.81 15.83
C PRO A 548 -51.59 5.47 16.04
N ALA A 549 -51.30 4.28 16.58
CA ALA A 549 -49.94 3.79 16.79
C ALA A 549 -49.22 3.40 15.48
N TYR A 550 -49.94 3.29 14.35
CA TYR A 550 -49.38 2.97 13.04
C TYR A 550 -49.24 4.23 12.19
N LYS A 551 -48.02 4.45 11.70
CA LYS A 551 -47.70 5.45 10.69
C LYS A 551 -47.69 4.80 9.31
N VAL A 552 -48.32 5.46 8.36
CA VAL A 552 -48.39 5.04 6.95
C VAL A 552 -47.43 5.89 6.14
N ASN A 553 -46.57 5.22 5.37
CA ASN A 553 -45.84 5.83 4.28
C ASN A 553 -46.36 5.24 2.96
N THR A 554 -46.58 6.10 1.96
CA THR A 554 -46.95 5.66 0.62
C THR A 554 -46.11 6.39 -0.42
N TYR A 555 -45.85 5.73 -1.54
CA TYR A 555 -45.26 6.39 -2.69
C TYR A 555 -45.85 5.84 -3.99
N VAL A 556 -45.90 6.69 -5.01
CA VAL A 556 -46.23 6.31 -6.39
C VAL A 556 -45.31 7.08 -7.31
N ASP A 557 -44.65 6.42 -8.24
CA ASP A 557 -43.84 7.07 -9.26
C ASP A 557 -43.94 6.36 -10.63
N ILE A 558 -43.63 7.13 -11.66
CA ILE A 558 -43.53 6.66 -13.04
C ILE A 558 -42.21 7.17 -13.62
N GLU A 559 -41.52 6.29 -14.33
CA GLU A 559 -40.24 6.52 -14.98
C GLU A 559 -40.35 6.06 -16.44
N TYR A 560 -39.92 6.90 -17.36
CA TYR A 560 -39.85 6.62 -18.79
C TYR A 560 -38.43 6.92 -19.27
N ASP A 561 -37.79 5.92 -19.86
CA ASP A 561 -36.51 6.06 -20.55
C ASP A 561 -36.71 5.82 -22.04
N ASP A 562 -36.27 6.76 -22.87
CA ASP A 562 -36.19 6.59 -24.32
C ASP A 562 -35.18 5.50 -24.70
N LYS A 563 -35.40 4.81 -25.84
CA LYS A 563 -34.51 3.75 -26.35
C LYS A 563 -33.03 4.13 -26.50
N ASN A 564 -32.72 5.42 -26.68
CA ASN A 564 -31.36 5.96 -26.83
C ASN A 564 -30.86 6.64 -25.54
N PHE A 565 -31.61 6.57 -24.44
CA PHE A 565 -31.18 7.12 -23.15
C PHE A 565 -29.98 6.35 -22.61
N ASN A 566 -28.87 7.08 -22.38
CA ASN A 566 -27.61 6.52 -21.93
C ASN A 566 -27.15 7.22 -20.64
N PRO A 567 -27.19 6.54 -19.47
CA PRO A 567 -26.73 7.12 -18.22
C PRO A 567 -25.21 7.26 -18.15
N ILE A 568 -24.71 8.27 -17.42
CA ILE A 568 -23.25 8.50 -17.24
C ILE A 568 -22.62 7.39 -16.39
N ASP A 569 -23.24 7.09 -15.25
CA ASP A 569 -22.93 5.96 -14.38
C ASP A 569 -24.26 5.26 -14.04
N ARG A 570 -24.16 4.03 -13.52
CA ARG A 570 -25.32 3.25 -13.10
C ARG A 570 -26.14 4.00 -12.06
N PHE A 571 -27.40 4.30 -12.40
CA PHE A 571 -28.35 4.92 -11.46
C PHE A 571 -29.26 3.91 -10.76
N ARG A 572 -29.47 2.74 -11.37
CA ARG A 572 -30.24 1.62 -10.81
C ARG A 572 -29.39 0.74 -9.90
N TYR A 573 -30.01 -0.02 -9.01
CA TYR A 573 -29.26 -1.00 -8.21
C TYR A 573 -28.71 -2.13 -9.10
N ILE A 574 -27.68 -2.81 -8.62
CA ILE A 574 -26.81 -3.62 -9.47
C ILE A 574 -27.48 -4.84 -10.13
N GLU A 575 -28.50 -5.40 -9.49
CA GLU A 575 -29.27 -6.57 -9.95
C GLU A 575 -30.63 -6.17 -10.58
N PHE A 576 -30.84 -4.88 -10.91
CA PHE A 576 -32.15 -4.39 -11.38
C PHE A 576 -32.68 -5.16 -12.58
N ASP A 577 -31.90 -5.26 -13.67
CA ASP A 577 -32.34 -5.95 -14.89
C ASP A 577 -32.50 -7.46 -14.68
N ARG A 578 -31.61 -8.05 -13.88
CA ARG A 578 -31.68 -9.46 -13.50
C ARG A 578 -32.97 -9.77 -12.79
N ASP A 579 -33.43 -8.95 -11.85
CA ASP A 579 -34.70 -9.18 -11.15
C ASP A 579 -35.92 -9.16 -12.11
N TRP A 580 -35.78 -8.63 -13.33
CA TRP A 580 -36.76 -8.72 -14.41
C TRP A 580 -36.50 -9.88 -15.40
N SER A 581 -35.53 -10.76 -15.08
CA SER A 581 -35.01 -11.81 -15.96
C SER A 581 -34.56 -11.30 -17.33
N TYR A 582 -34.12 -10.04 -17.36
CA TYR A 582 -33.55 -9.40 -18.53
C TYR A 582 -32.02 -9.32 -18.39
N ASN A 583 -31.31 -9.67 -19.46
CA ASN A 583 -29.88 -9.48 -19.54
C ASN A 583 -29.55 -8.54 -20.71
N PRO A 584 -29.07 -7.31 -20.44
CA PRO A 584 -28.75 -6.35 -21.49
C PRO A 584 -27.57 -6.76 -22.37
N THR A 585 -26.76 -7.76 -21.99
CA THR A 585 -25.63 -8.22 -22.80
C THR A 585 -26.01 -9.29 -23.84
N SER A 586 -27.13 -9.99 -23.66
CA SER A 586 -27.58 -11.03 -24.60
C SER A 586 -28.55 -10.52 -25.66
N ASP A 587 -29.26 -9.42 -25.39
CA ASP A 587 -30.18 -8.78 -26.34
C ASP A 587 -29.87 -7.29 -26.45
N LEU A 588 -29.17 -6.94 -27.53
CA LEU A 588 -28.66 -5.60 -27.81
C LEU A 588 -29.71 -4.67 -28.45
N ARG A 589 -30.93 -5.16 -28.72
CA ARG A 589 -32.00 -4.34 -29.30
C ARG A 589 -32.40 -3.22 -28.33
N ARG A 590 -32.62 -2.02 -28.87
CA ARG A 590 -32.98 -0.83 -28.09
C ARG A 590 -34.49 -0.60 -28.09
N PHE A 591 -35.08 -0.37 -26.91
CA PHE A 591 -36.51 -0.09 -26.73
C PHE A 591 -36.72 0.94 -25.63
N ASP A 592 -37.83 1.66 -25.71
CA ASP A 592 -38.32 2.51 -24.62
C ASP A 592 -38.65 1.65 -23.40
N ASP A 593 -38.40 2.18 -22.20
CA ASP A 593 -38.60 1.50 -20.92
C ASP A 593 -39.56 2.31 -20.05
N LEU A 594 -40.74 1.76 -19.77
CA LEU A 594 -41.75 2.37 -18.91
C LEU A 594 -41.85 1.59 -17.60
N ILE A 595 -41.58 2.26 -16.48
CA ILE A 595 -41.63 1.68 -15.14
C ILE A 595 -42.63 2.44 -14.30
N PHE A 596 -43.53 1.72 -13.65
CA PHE A 596 -44.46 2.26 -12.66
C PHE A 596 -44.20 1.56 -11.33
N ASN A 597 -44.02 2.32 -10.25
CA ASN A 597 -43.95 1.75 -8.90
C ASN A 597 -44.98 2.37 -7.96
N ALA A 598 -45.48 1.56 -7.04
CA ALA A 598 -46.34 1.98 -5.95
C ALA A 598 -45.98 1.20 -4.69
N GLY A 599 -45.84 1.88 -3.55
CA GLY A 599 -45.50 1.25 -2.28
C GLY A 599 -46.38 1.71 -1.13
N LEU A 600 -46.65 0.79 -0.20
CA LEU A 600 -47.39 0.99 1.04
C LEU A 600 -46.56 0.43 2.20
N GLU A 601 -46.32 1.24 3.22
CA GLU A 601 -45.58 0.85 4.42
C GLU A 601 -46.37 1.23 5.68
N PHE A 602 -46.63 0.27 6.54
CA PHE A 602 -47.22 0.46 7.87
C PHE A 602 -46.15 0.22 8.94
N THR A 603 -45.90 1.21 9.79
CA THR A 603 -44.89 1.15 10.85
C THR A 603 -45.50 1.45 12.21
N LYS A 604 -45.29 0.57 13.18
CA LYS A 604 -45.60 0.81 14.60
C LYS A 604 -44.31 0.69 15.41
N GLU A 605 -43.81 1.85 15.84
CA GLU A 605 -42.52 1.99 16.51
C GLU A 605 -41.40 1.20 15.77
N SER A 606 -40.43 0.63 16.49
CA SER A 606 -39.41 -0.27 15.95
C SER A 606 -39.79 -1.76 16.09
N THR A 607 -41.07 -2.08 16.28
CA THR A 607 -41.53 -3.45 16.63
C THR A 607 -42.37 -4.12 15.54
N SER A 608 -42.98 -3.34 14.65
CA SER A 608 -43.82 -3.85 13.56
C SER A 608 -43.65 -2.97 12.31
N THR A 609 -43.28 -3.59 11.19
CA THR A 609 -43.18 -2.97 9.87
C THR A 609 -43.76 -3.92 8.83
N TRP A 610 -44.71 -3.44 8.04
CA TRP A 610 -45.30 -4.18 6.93
C TRP A 610 -45.20 -3.32 5.68
N LYS A 611 -44.39 -3.76 4.72
CA LYS A 611 -44.15 -3.05 3.47
C LYS A 611 -44.60 -3.90 2.29
N TYR A 612 -45.29 -3.28 1.35
CA TYR A 612 -45.66 -3.88 0.07
C TYR A 612 -45.29 -2.92 -1.05
N ASP A 613 -44.51 -3.39 -2.02
CA ASP A 613 -44.17 -2.64 -3.23
C ASP A 613 -44.66 -3.42 -4.46
N LEU A 614 -45.34 -2.70 -5.37
CA LEU A 614 -45.75 -3.17 -6.68
C LEU A 614 -44.94 -2.40 -7.72
N SER A 615 -44.33 -3.12 -8.66
CA SER A 615 -43.67 -2.53 -9.82
C SER A 615 -44.21 -3.16 -11.10
N ARG A 616 -44.47 -2.36 -12.13
CA ARG A 616 -44.72 -2.82 -13.50
C ARG A 616 -43.62 -2.27 -14.39
N ARG A 617 -43.06 -3.10 -15.27
CA ARG A 617 -42.09 -2.68 -16.28
C ARG A 617 -42.53 -3.14 -17.65
N LYS A 618 -42.50 -2.24 -18.62
CA LYS A 618 -42.74 -2.54 -20.04
C LYS A 618 -41.59 -1.96 -20.86
N ARG A 619 -40.73 -2.83 -21.39
CA ARG A 619 -39.59 -2.49 -22.24
C ARG A 619 -39.74 -3.18 -23.60
N GLY A 620 -40.45 -2.54 -24.52
CA GLY A 620 -40.77 -3.12 -25.83
C GLY A 620 -41.27 -4.57 -25.76
N GLU A 621 -40.58 -5.46 -26.46
CA GLU A 621 -40.81 -6.92 -26.44
C GLU A 621 -39.89 -7.66 -25.44
N GLN A 622 -38.89 -6.99 -24.87
CA GLN A 622 -37.88 -7.60 -23.99
C GLN A 622 -38.42 -7.89 -22.59
N VAL A 623 -39.29 -7.02 -22.08
CA VAL A 623 -39.89 -7.15 -20.74
C VAL A 623 -41.32 -6.64 -20.75
N ASP A 624 -42.27 -7.46 -20.30
CA ASP A 624 -43.61 -7.01 -19.90
C ASP A 624 -44.04 -7.80 -18.67
N GLY A 625 -43.93 -7.17 -17.50
CA GLY A 625 -44.12 -7.90 -16.27
C GLY A 625 -44.48 -7.06 -15.06
N TYR A 626 -44.77 -7.80 -13.99
CA TYR A 626 -45.06 -7.27 -12.66
C TYR A 626 -44.12 -7.89 -11.64
N GLN A 627 -43.68 -7.07 -10.69
CA GLN A 627 -42.97 -7.47 -9.48
C GLN A 627 -43.80 -7.10 -8.25
N HIS A 628 -43.86 -8.01 -7.30
CA HIS A 628 -44.45 -7.82 -5.99
C HIS A 628 -43.36 -8.05 -4.94
N ARG A 629 -43.13 -7.07 -4.05
CA ARG A 629 -42.23 -7.21 -2.90
C ARG A 629 -43.01 -7.02 -1.61
N ILE A 630 -42.83 -7.93 -0.66
CA ILE A 630 -43.43 -7.86 0.66
C ILE A 630 -42.31 -7.98 1.68
N ASN A 631 -42.16 -6.99 2.57
CA ASN A 631 -41.23 -7.06 3.70
C ASN A 631 -42.03 -6.94 5.01
N VAL A 632 -41.88 -7.92 5.88
CA VAL A 632 -42.56 -7.98 7.18
C VAL A 632 -41.53 -8.11 8.29
N LEU A 633 -41.54 -7.17 9.23
CA LEU A 633 -40.87 -7.28 10.52
C LEU A 633 -41.96 -7.26 11.58
N GLN A 634 -42.11 -8.32 12.36
CA GLN A 634 -43.10 -8.38 13.42
C GLN A 634 -42.50 -8.95 14.69
N LYS A 635 -42.53 -8.17 15.78
CA LYS A 635 -42.15 -8.61 17.12
C LYS A 635 -43.41 -8.84 17.96
N LEU A 636 -43.63 -10.08 18.40
CA LEU A 636 -44.74 -10.51 19.25
C LEU A 636 -44.17 -11.07 20.55
N GLY A 637 -44.10 -10.22 21.58
CA GLY A 637 -43.49 -10.56 22.86
C GLY A 637 -42.01 -10.96 22.69
N LYS A 638 -41.71 -12.23 22.93
CA LYS A 638 -40.37 -12.82 22.78
C LYS A 638 -40.09 -13.32 21.36
N PHE A 639 -41.08 -13.50 20.51
CA PHE A 639 -40.87 -13.95 19.14
C PHE A 639 -40.64 -12.75 18.22
N GLN A 640 -39.71 -12.89 17.29
CA GLN A 640 -39.51 -11.96 16.20
C GLN A 640 -39.52 -12.73 14.90
N MET A 641 -40.38 -12.29 13.98
CA MET A 641 -40.44 -12.80 12.61
C MET A 641 -39.92 -11.70 11.68
N LYS A 642 -39.05 -12.06 10.77
CA LYS A 642 -38.69 -11.28 9.59
C LYS A 642 -39.04 -12.11 8.37
N SER A 643 -39.73 -11.54 7.40
CA SER A 643 -40.03 -12.23 6.16
C SER A 643 -39.92 -11.27 4.98
N ASP A 644 -39.34 -11.76 3.91
CA ASP A 644 -39.13 -11.06 2.66
C ASP A 644 -39.66 -11.95 1.53
N ALA A 645 -40.60 -11.47 0.74
CA ALA A 645 -41.13 -12.17 -0.41
C ALA A 645 -40.99 -11.30 -1.67
N PHE A 646 -40.55 -11.90 -2.76
CA PHE A 646 -40.46 -11.30 -4.07
C PHE A 646 -41.05 -12.25 -5.09
N LEU A 647 -42.02 -11.78 -5.86
CA LEU A 647 -42.67 -12.53 -6.93
C LEU A 647 -42.55 -11.71 -8.20
N MET A 648 -42.07 -12.31 -9.27
CA MET A 648 -41.98 -11.68 -10.58
C MET A 648 -42.56 -12.60 -11.63
N LYS A 649 -43.36 -12.03 -12.52
CA LYS A 649 -43.82 -12.67 -13.74
C LYS A 649 -43.65 -11.69 -14.88
N SER A 650 -42.93 -12.11 -15.91
CA SER A 650 -42.63 -11.30 -17.09
C SER A 650 -42.73 -12.13 -18.36
N THR A 651 -43.37 -11.58 -19.38
CA THR A 651 -43.39 -12.16 -20.73
C THR A 651 -42.22 -11.57 -21.53
N LEU A 652 -41.48 -12.45 -22.20
CA LEU A 652 -40.41 -12.16 -23.17
C LEU A 652 -40.87 -12.69 -24.55
N PRO A 653 -40.14 -12.45 -25.66
CA PRO A 653 -40.63 -12.79 -27.01
C PRO A 653 -40.99 -14.28 -27.16
N ASP A 654 -40.06 -15.18 -26.84
CA ASP A 654 -40.24 -16.64 -27.01
C ASP A 654 -40.44 -17.38 -25.69
N THR A 655 -40.37 -16.65 -24.57
CA THR A 655 -40.34 -17.25 -23.23
C THR A 655 -41.15 -16.47 -22.21
N MET A 656 -41.51 -17.13 -21.12
CA MET A 656 -42.09 -16.52 -19.94
C MET A 656 -41.16 -16.77 -18.75
N SER A 657 -40.88 -15.70 -18.00
CA SER A 657 -40.12 -15.82 -16.76
C SER A 657 -41.02 -15.74 -15.54
N GLU A 658 -40.81 -16.68 -14.62
CA GLU A 658 -41.39 -16.67 -13.29
C GLU A 658 -40.28 -16.73 -12.25
N TRP A 659 -40.31 -15.83 -11.27
CA TRP A 659 -39.31 -15.78 -10.22
C TRP A 659 -39.94 -15.57 -8.86
N ASN A 660 -39.79 -16.59 -8.01
CA ASN A 660 -40.28 -16.58 -6.64
C ASN A 660 -39.09 -16.63 -5.68
N ARG A 661 -38.89 -15.56 -4.91
CA ARG A 661 -37.93 -15.51 -3.80
C ARG A 661 -38.68 -15.32 -2.50
N TYR A 662 -38.37 -16.13 -1.50
CA TYR A 662 -39.01 -16.08 -0.20
C TYR A 662 -37.98 -16.35 0.89
N SER A 663 -37.94 -15.48 1.89
CA SER A 663 -37.15 -15.66 3.10
C SER A 663 -38.06 -15.49 4.32
N ALA A 664 -37.93 -16.38 5.29
CA ALA A 664 -38.59 -16.24 6.59
C ALA A 664 -37.61 -16.61 7.71
N ASP A 665 -37.28 -15.65 8.56
CA ASP A 665 -36.48 -15.80 9.78
C ASP A 665 -37.37 -15.68 11.01
N LEU A 666 -37.44 -16.76 11.80
CA LEU A 666 -38.14 -16.79 13.08
C LEU A 666 -37.11 -16.93 14.20
N SER A 667 -37.13 -16.03 15.17
CA SER A 667 -36.20 -16.04 16.31
C SER A 667 -36.89 -15.81 17.65
N TYR A 668 -36.42 -16.51 18.68
CA TYR A 668 -36.97 -16.46 20.02
C TYR A 668 -36.03 -15.73 20.99
N HIS A 669 -36.46 -14.57 21.48
CA HIS A 669 -35.73 -13.65 22.36
C HIS A 669 -36.13 -13.80 23.83
N GLY A 670 -36.24 -15.03 24.33
CA GLY A 670 -36.78 -15.30 25.67
C GLY A 670 -35.78 -15.37 26.81
N GLY A 671 -34.47 -15.36 26.52
CA GLY A 671 -33.38 -15.45 27.49
C GLY A 671 -32.04 -15.01 26.91
N LYS A 672 -30.92 -15.47 27.50
CA LYS A 672 -29.56 -15.12 27.03
C LYS A 672 -29.22 -15.71 25.67
N TRP A 673 -29.86 -16.81 25.29
CA TRP A 673 -29.72 -17.45 23.98
C TRP A 673 -30.94 -17.15 23.11
N VAL A 674 -30.68 -16.96 21.83
CA VAL A 674 -31.64 -16.65 20.78
C VAL A 674 -31.49 -17.74 19.71
N PRO A 675 -32.22 -18.87 19.87
CA PRO A 675 -32.37 -19.80 18.77
C PRO A 675 -33.21 -19.15 17.67
N GLY A 676 -32.90 -19.48 16.43
CA GLY A 676 -33.69 -19.08 15.29
C GLY A 676 -33.56 -20.05 14.13
N TYR A 677 -34.49 -19.92 13.21
CA TYR A 677 -34.60 -20.73 12.02
C TYR A 677 -34.94 -19.82 10.85
N ASN A 678 -34.19 -19.96 9.77
CA ASN A 678 -34.36 -19.21 8.55
C ASN A 678 -34.55 -20.17 7.38
N TYR A 679 -35.63 -19.97 6.63
CA TYR A 679 -35.93 -20.71 5.41
C TYR A 679 -35.83 -19.75 4.23
N ASN A 680 -34.94 -20.05 3.28
CA ASN A 680 -34.72 -19.26 2.07
C ASN A 680 -35.06 -20.08 0.84
N VAL A 681 -35.73 -19.45 -0.13
CA VAL A 681 -36.09 -20.01 -1.42
C VAL A 681 -35.78 -18.96 -2.47
N ASP A 682 -35.11 -19.35 -3.54
CA ASP A 682 -34.88 -18.52 -4.72
C ASP A 682 -35.09 -19.40 -5.96
N GLN A 683 -36.24 -19.26 -6.60
CA GLN A 683 -36.70 -20.14 -7.68
C GLN A 683 -37.04 -19.29 -8.90
N ASN A 684 -36.12 -19.24 -9.85
CA ASN A 684 -36.31 -18.66 -11.17
C ASN A 684 -36.55 -19.77 -12.20
N LYS A 685 -37.46 -19.52 -13.15
CA LYS A 685 -37.70 -20.38 -14.30
C LYS A 685 -37.86 -19.51 -15.54
N LEU A 686 -37.19 -19.89 -16.62
CA LEU A 686 -37.46 -19.39 -17.96
C LEU A 686 -38.11 -20.53 -18.77
N ILE A 687 -39.36 -20.33 -19.15
CA ILE A 687 -40.22 -21.33 -19.77
C ILE A 687 -40.42 -20.95 -21.23
N ASN A 688 -40.22 -21.88 -22.16
CA ASN A 688 -40.51 -21.66 -23.57
C ASN A 688 -42.03 -21.64 -23.80
N ASN A 689 -42.53 -20.63 -24.51
CA ASN A 689 -43.98 -20.40 -24.66
C ASN A 689 -44.67 -21.47 -25.54
N GLU A 690 -43.95 -22.18 -26.40
CA GLU A 690 -44.51 -23.16 -27.35
C GLU A 690 -44.50 -24.60 -26.80
N SER A 691 -43.45 -24.95 -26.05
CA SER A 691 -43.16 -26.32 -25.60
C SER A 691 -43.35 -26.55 -24.10
N ASP A 692 -43.67 -25.49 -23.34
CA ASP A 692 -43.75 -25.48 -21.87
C ASP A 692 -42.48 -25.98 -21.15
N SER A 693 -41.37 -26.10 -21.87
CA SER A 693 -40.10 -26.61 -21.36
C SER A 693 -39.36 -25.54 -20.59
N VAL A 694 -38.79 -25.90 -19.44
CA VAL A 694 -37.87 -25.00 -18.71
C VAL A 694 -36.52 -25.03 -19.43
N ILE A 695 -36.17 -23.93 -20.09
CA ILE A 695 -34.96 -23.85 -20.91
C ILE A 695 -33.75 -23.32 -20.14
N SER A 696 -33.97 -22.46 -19.15
CA SER A 696 -32.91 -21.91 -18.30
C SER A 696 -33.46 -21.46 -16.94
N SER A 697 -32.56 -21.24 -15.99
CA SER A 697 -32.86 -20.72 -14.66
C SER A 697 -31.67 -19.91 -14.17
N ALA A 698 -31.92 -18.70 -13.66
CA ALA A 698 -30.89 -17.85 -13.09
C ALA A 698 -30.47 -18.26 -11.66
N MET A 699 -31.32 -19.03 -10.97
CA MET A 699 -31.13 -19.58 -9.63
C MET A 699 -32.33 -20.48 -9.30
N TYR A 700 -32.10 -21.66 -8.72
CA TYR A 700 -33.19 -22.50 -8.21
C TYR A 700 -32.77 -23.31 -6.98
N PHE A 701 -33.08 -22.82 -5.79
CA PHE A 701 -32.74 -23.52 -4.54
C PHE A 701 -33.78 -23.38 -3.42
N ASN A 702 -33.67 -24.31 -2.46
CA ASN A 702 -34.26 -24.24 -1.14
C ASN A 702 -33.16 -24.39 -0.08
N GLU A 703 -33.13 -23.54 0.93
CA GLU A 703 -32.15 -23.56 2.01
C GLU A 703 -32.83 -23.49 3.38
N HIS A 704 -32.44 -24.41 4.25
CA HIS A 704 -32.85 -24.49 5.65
C HIS A 704 -31.67 -24.13 6.54
N THR A 705 -31.75 -23.01 7.27
CA THR A 705 -30.70 -22.55 8.18
C THR A 705 -31.19 -22.55 9.62
N GLY A 706 -30.63 -23.45 10.45
CA GLY A 706 -30.78 -23.40 11.90
C GLY A 706 -29.64 -22.59 12.52
N TYR A 707 -29.94 -21.73 13.50
CA TYR A 707 -28.90 -21.02 14.23
C TYR A 707 -29.20 -20.86 15.72
N ILE A 708 -28.13 -20.76 16.49
CA ILE A 708 -28.18 -20.32 17.88
C ILE A 708 -27.14 -19.24 18.09
N ARG A 709 -27.59 -18.12 18.64
CA ARG A 709 -26.71 -17.02 19.04
C ARG A 709 -27.06 -16.56 20.43
N ASN A 710 -26.25 -15.71 21.03
CA ASN A 710 -26.61 -15.07 22.29
C ASN A 710 -26.98 -13.60 22.16
N GLY A 711 -27.67 -13.08 23.19
CA GLY A 711 -28.13 -11.70 23.25
C GLY A 711 -26.98 -10.70 23.30
N LYS A 712 -27.25 -9.46 22.88
CA LYS A 712 -26.25 -8.37 22.78
C LYS A 712 -25.53 -8.05 24.11
N GLU A 713 -26.10 -8.45 25.24
CA GLU A 713 -25.55 -8.20 26.59
C GLU A 713 -24.61 -9.31 27.10
N ALA A 714 -24.36 -10.38 26.33
CA ALA A 714 -23.48 -11.46 26.76
C ALA A 714 -21.98 -11.07 26.70
N GLU A 715 -21.18 -11.51 27.68
CA GLU A 715 -19.73 -11.22 27.75
C GLU A 715 -18.91 -11.84 26.60
N ILE A 716 -19.43 -12.90 25.99
CA ILE A 716 -18.86 -13.61 24.85
C ILE A 716 -19.94 -13.54 23.78
N ASN A 717 -19.67 -13.09 22.57
CA ASN A 717 -20.60 -13.19 21.45
C ASN A 717 -20.37 -14.53 20.73
N VAL A 718 -21.43 -15.32 20.60
CA VAL A 718 -21.42 -16.64 19.94
C VAL A 718 -22.53 -16.66 18.91
N ASP A 719 -22.22 -17.09 17.68
CA ASP A 719 -23.18 -17.35 16.60
C ASP A 719 -22.76 -18.65 15.91
N LEU A 720 -23.60 -19.69 16.04
CA LEU A 720 -23.43 -20.98 15.39
C LEU A 720 -24.58 -21.17 14.40
N ARG A 721 -24.25 -21.48 13.15
CA ARG A 721 -25.22 -21.72 12.07
C ARG A 721 -24.91 -23.02 11.36
N TYR A 722 -25.98 -23.72 10.98
CA TYR A 722 -25.92 -24.86 10.09
C TYR A 722 -26.97 -24.64 8.99
N SER A 723 -26.55 -24.67 7.73
CA SER A 723 -27.44 -24.61 6.59
C SER A 723 -27.36 -25.89 5.75
N TYR A 724 -28.52 -26.33 5.29
CA TYR A 724 -28.69 -27.38 4.29
C TYR A 724 -29.39 -26.76 3.08
N ARG A 725 -28.78 -26.86 1.91
CA ARG A 725 -29.29 -26.26 0.67
C ARG A 725 -29.32 -27.32 -0.44
N GLU A 726 -30.42 -27.32 -1.19
CA GLU A 726 -30.61 -28.15 -2.38
C GLU A 726 -30.84 -27.26 -3.59
N ASP A 727 -30.10 -27.52 -4.66
CA ASP A 727 -30.11 -26.78 -5.91
C ASP A 727 -30.63 -27.67 -7.05
N LYS A 728 -31.41 -27.08 -7.98
CA LYS A 728 -31.85 -27.75 -9.21
C LYS A 728 -31.41 -26.96 -10.43
N ARG A 729 -31.19 -27.65 -11.55
CA ARG A 729 -30.92 -27.01 -12.85
C ARG A 729 -31.82 -27.58 -13.95
N PRO A 730 -32.16 -26.79 -14.99
CA PRO A 730 -32.88 -27.30 -16.15
C PRO A 730 -32.02 -28.28 -16.95
N LEU A 731 -32.59 -29.43 -17.30
CA LEU A 731 -32.01 -30.42 -18.20
C LEU A 731 -33.15 -31.10 -18.97
N GLU A 732 -33.02 -31.23 -20.29
CA GLU A 732 -34.05 -31.82 -21.16
C GLU A 732 -35.46 -31.23 -20.92
N GLY A 733 -35.52 -29.90 -20.69
CA GLY A 733 -36.78 -29.17 -20.46
C GLY A 733 -37.38 -29.31 -19.06
N LYS A 734 -36.73 -30.02 -18.12
CA LYS A 734 -37.21 -30.23 -16.74
C LYS A 734 -36.19 -29.80 -15.70
N LEU A 735 -36.67 -29.34 -14.53
CA LEU A 735 -35.81 -29.05 -13.39
C LEU A 735 -35.46 -30.34 -12.65
N LEU A 736 -34.18 -30.68 -12.62
CA LEU A 736 -33.65 -31.87 -11.98
C LEU A 736 -32.63 -31.47 -10.91
N ASP A 737 -32.45 -32.32 -9.91
CA ASP A 737 -31.51 -32.07 -8.81
C ASP A 737 -30.08 -31.94 -9.38
N PHE A 738 -29.38 -30.91 -8.91
CA PHE A 738 -28.05 -30.55 -9.38
C PHE A 738 -27.00 -30.75 -8.30
N SER A 739 -27.19 -30.10 -7.14
CA SER A 739 -26.26 -30.19 -6.02
C SER A 739 -26.97 -30.11 -4.67
N SER A 740 -26.34 -30.68 -3.66
CA SER A 740 -26.75 -30.51 -2.27
C SER A 740 -25.55 -30.07 -1.43
N SER A 741 -25.76 -29.13 -0.51
CA SER A 741 -24.66 -28.60 0.29
C SER A 741 -25.02 -28.43 1.76
N GLN A 742 -24.02 -28.68 2.61
CA GLN A 742 -24.09 -28.54 4.05
C GLN A 742 -23.04 -27.53 4.50
N THR A 743 -23.46 -26.42 5.11
CA THR A 743 -22.54 -25.37 5.55
C THR A 743 -22.66 -25.13 7.05
N SER A 744 -21.57 -25.34 7.78
CA SER A 744 -21.45 -25.03 9.20
C SER A 744 -20.62 -23.77 9.39
N ARG A 745 -21.14 -22.80 10.14
CA ARG A 745 -20.45 -21.54 10.45
C ARG A 745 -20.42 -21.29 11.96
N LEU A 746 -19.23 -21.03 12.49
CA LEU A 746 -18.99 -20.62 13.86
C LEU A 746 -18.38 -19.22 13.89
N THR A 747 -18.99 -18.31 14.64
CA THR A 747 -18.40 -17.01 14.99
C THR A 747 -18.31 -16.89 16.51
N LEU A 748 -17.11 -16.65 17.04
CA LEU A 748 -16.91 -16.33 18.46
C LEU A 748 -16.17 -15.01 18.58
N LYS A 749 -16.65 -14.11 19.43
CA LYS A 749 -15.94 -12.86 19.79
C LYS A 749 -15.97 -12.66 21.29
N LYS A 750 -14.81 -12.42 21.91
CA LYS A 750 -14.71 -12.15 23.34
C LYS A 750 -13.73 -11.03 23.61
N GLN A 751 -14.22 -10.00 24.31
CA GLN A 751 -13.39 -8.94 24.86
C GLN A 751 -13.18 -9.22 26.35
N PHE A 752 -11.96 -9.60 26.72
CA PHE A 752 -11.53 -9.65 28.11
C PHE A 752 -10.99 -8.27 28.54
N LYS A 753 -10.79 -8.05 29.85
CA LYS A 753 -10.26 -6.77 30.37
C LYS A 753 -8.97 -6.31 29.66
N ASN A 754 -8.05 -7.23 29.38
CA ASN A 754 -6.75 -6.94 28.77
C ASN A 754 -6.47 -7.73 27.48
N ASN A 755 -7.44 -8.52 26.99
CA ASN A 755 -7.26 -9.44 25.86
C ASN A 755 -8.48 -9.37 24.93
N ARG A 756 -8.29 -9.65 23.65
CA ARG A 756 -9.34 -9.79 22.64
C ARG A 756 -9.14 -11.10 21.90
N PHE A 757 -10.24 -11.80 21.69
CA PHE A 757 -10.30 -13.03 20.91
C PHE A 757 -11.44 -12.92 19.90
N GLU A 758 -11.19 -13.27 18.65
CA GLU A 758 -12.19 -13.33 17.58
C GLU A 758 -11.86 -14.52 16.68
N THR A 759 -12.86 -15.32 16.34
CA THR A 759 -12.69 -16.43 15.40
C THR A 759 -13.91 -16.57 14.52
N ILE A 760 -13.67 -16.92 13.26
CA ILE A 760 -14.68 -17.33 12.28
C ILE A 760 -14.19 -18.65 11.69
N PHE A 761 -15.06 -19.63 11.61
CA PHE A 761 -14.76 -20.92 10.98
C PHE A 761 -15.97 -21.34 10.14
N ILE A 762 -15.69 -21.77 8.91
CA ILE A 762 -16.66 -22.19 7.91
C ILE A 762 -16.19 -23.55 7.38
N TYR A 763 -17.07 -24.53 7.49
CA TYR A 763 -16.91 -25.84 6.87
C TYR A 763 -18.08 -26.07 5.93
N ARG A 764 -17.80 -26.41 4.68
CA ARG A 764 -18.81 -26.66 3.66
C ARG A 764 -18.49 -27.95 2.92
N LYS A 765 -19.49 -28.82 2.85
CA LYS A 765 -19.50 -30.01 1.97
C LYS A 765 -20.49 -29.76 0.84
N LEU A 766 -20.06 -29.97 -0.39
CA LEU A 766 -20.87 -29.91 -1.60
C LEU A 766 -20.88 -31.31 -2.24
N ASP A 767 -22.06 -31.79 -2.59
CA ASP A 767 -22.29 -33.05 -3.30
C ASP A 767 -22.94 -32.72 -4.65
N LEU A 768 -22.24 -33.05 -5.73
CA LEU A 768 -22.70 -32.87 -7.10
C LEU A 768 -23.40 -34.14 -7.58
N ALA A 769 -24.73 -34.11 -7.55
CA ALA A 769 -25.61 -35.29 -7.69
C ALA A 769 -25.41 -36.12 -8.98
N ARG A 770 -24.75 -35.57 -10.00
CA ARG A 770 -24.50 -36.24 -11.28
C ARG A 770 -23.04 -36.43 -11.66
N GLU A 771 -22.12 -35.72 -11.00
CA GLU A 771 -20.68 -35.81 -11.28
C GLU A 771 -20.01 -36.83 -10.34
N GLY A 772 -20.65 -37.15 -9.20
CA GLY A 772 -20.12 -38.10 -8.23
C GLY A 772 -18.88 -37.59 -7.50
N GLU A 773 -18.64 -36.27 -7.59
CA GLU A 773 -17.55 -35.57 -6.92
C GLU A 773 -18.08 -34.86 -5.67
N ASP A 774 -17.44 -35.14 -4.54
CA ASP A 774 -17.67 -34.46 -3.26
C ASP A 774 -16.58 -33.39 -3.09
N GLU A 775 -16.97 -32.12 -2.92
CA GLU A 775 -16.04 -31.02 -2.65
C GLU A 775 -16.11 -30.55 -1.19
N GLU A 776 -14.95 -30.36 -0.56
CA GLU A 776 -14.82 -29.89 0.82
C GLU A 776 -14.07 -28.56 0.93
N THR A 777 -14.81 -27.53 1.34
CA THR A 777 -14.26 -26.19 1.57
C THR A 777 -14.10 -25.92 3.06
N ILE A 778 -12.88 -25.51 3.44
CA ILE A 778 -12.54 -25.12 4.80
C ILE A 778 -11.97 -23.71 4.77
N SER A 779 -12.61 -22.82 5.51
CA SER A 779 -12.19 -21.43 5.63
C SER A 779 -12.27 -20.99 7.08
N GLY A 780 -11.24 -20.33 7.58
CA GLY A 780 -11.18 -19.96 8.98
C GLY A 780 -10.19 -18.85 9.27
N ARG A 781 -10.53 -18.04 10.26
CA ARG A 781 -9.66 -16.99 10.80
C ARG A 781 -9.77 -16.93 12.31
N MET A 782 -8.64 -16.82 12.99
CA MET A 782 -8.52 -16.70 14.43
C MET A 782 -7.59 -15.53 14.75
N ASP A 783 -8.11 -14.53 15.45
CA ASP A 783 -7.38 -13.36 15.93
C ASP A 783 -7.35 -13.35 17.46
N TRP A 784 -6.14 -13.28 18.02
CA TRP A 784 -5.89 -13.17 19.46
C TRP A 784 -4.92 -12.02 19.74
N SER A 785 -5.23 -11.23 20.75
CA SER A 785 -4.30 -10.25 21.29
C SER A 785 -4.47 -10.15 22.81
N GLY A 786 -3.37 -10.20 23.57
CA GLY A 786 -3.49 -10.21 25.02
C GLY A 786 -2.21 -9.90 25.79
N ASN A 787 -2.41 -9.51 27.06
CA ASN A 787 -1.37 -9.33 28.07
C ASN A 787 -1.58 -10.34 29.20
N LEU A 788 -0.79 -11.41 29.20
CA LEU A 788 -0.88 -12.51 30.16
C LEU A 788 0.01 -12.27 31.39
N PHE A 789 -0.35 -12.91 32.50
CA PHE A 789 0.40 -12.92 33.76
C PHE A 789 0.83 -11.52 34.26
N ASN A 790 -0.08 -10.54 34.34
CA ASN A 790 0.25 -9.15 34.72
C ASN A 790 1.25 -8.44 33.78
N LYS A 791 1.04 -8.57 32.46
CA LYS A 791 1.87 -7.95 31.40
C LYS A 791 3.28 -8.53 31.26
N LEU A 792 3.52 -9.75 31.77
CA LEU A 792 4.77 -10.47 31.55
C LEU A 792 4.91 -10.96 30.11
N VAL A 793 3.80 -11.41 29.53
CA VAL A 793 3.77 -11.93 28.17
C VAL A 793 2.74 -11.13 27.39
N ARG A 794 3.20 -10.42 26.36
CA ARG A 794 2.33 -9.82 25.35
C ARG A 794 2.31 -10.76 24.15
N SER A 795 1.12 -11.20 23.76
CA SER A 795 0.91 -12.18 22.70
C SER A 795 -0.08 -11.63 21.68
N GLN A 796 0.23 -11.77 20.39
CA GLN A 796 -0.64 -11.44 19.28
C GLN A 796 -0.55 -12.57 18.25
N LEU A 797 -1.69 -13.12 17.86
CA LEU A 797 -1.80 -14.21 16.89
C LEU A 797 -2.89 -13.85 15.88
N THR A 798 -2.59 -14.00 14.59
CA THR A 798 -3.58 -14.08 13.51
C THR A 798 -3.29 -15.35 12.76
N TYR A 799 -4.29 -16.21 12.62
CA TYR A 799 -4.20 -17.46 11.91
C TYR A 799 -5.35 -17.60 10.92
N THR A 800 -5.04 -17.84 9.66
CA THR A 800 -6.01 -17.90 8.56
C THR A 800 -5.78 -19.16 7.72
N ILE A 801 -6.87 -19.83 7.35
CA ILE A 801 -6.90 -20.92 6.38
C ILE A 801 -7.98 -20.62 5.34
N ALA A 802 -7.70 -20.84 4.06
CA ALA A 802 -8.67 -20.61 2.99
C ALA A 802 -8.32 -21.45 1.76
N ASN A 803 -9.31 -21.73 0.92
CA ASN A 803 -9.05 -22.13 -0.46
C ASN A 803 -8.75 -20.85 -1.26
N SER A 804 -7.67 -20.85 -2.03
CA SER A 804 -7.07 -19.71 -2.72
C SER A 804 -6.58 -20.16 -4.10
N ARG A 805 -6.00 -19.23 -4.85
CA ARG A 805 -5.24 -19.50 -6.08
C ARG A 805 -3.82 -18.96 -5.99
N GLU A 806 -2.91 -19.53 -6.77
CA GLU A 806 -1.57 -19.00 -6.99
C GLU A 806 -1.38 -18.69 -8.48
N LEU A 807 -0.96 -17.46 -8.76
CA LEU A 807 -0.66 -17.00 -10.11
C LEU A 807 0.69 -17.58 -10.56
N ARG A 808 0.72 -18.23 -11.71
CA ARG A 808 1.97 -18.61 -12.37
C ARG A 808 2.57 -17.36 -13.02
N ARG A 809 3.68 -16.89 -12.46
CA ARG A 809 4.29 -15.60 -12.85
C ARG A 809 5.28 -15.78 -13.99
N GLU A 810 5.26 -14.85 -14.92
CA GLU A 810 6.27 -14.70 -15.97
C GLU A 810 7.10 -13.45 -15.70
N PHE A 811 8.37 -13.40 -16.10
CA PHE A 811 9.19 -12.20 -15.94
C PHE A 811 10.17 -12.03 -17.10
N ILE A 812 10.59 -10.78 -17.29
CA ILE A 812 11.65 -10.38 -18.22
C ILE A 812 12.66 -9.47 -17.49
N TYR A 813 13.83 -9.27 -18.09
CA TYR A 813 14.79 -8.28 -17.64
C TYR A 813 14.79 -7.10 -18.62
N ILE A 814 14.66 -5.89 -18.09
CA ILE A 814 14.81 -4.68 -18.89
C ILE A 814 16.09 -3.94 -18.50
N ASN A 815 16.79 -3.40 -19.47
CA ASN A 815 17.96 -2.55 -19.25
C ASN A 815 17.50 -1.20 -18.65
N VAL A 816 18.12 -0.79 -17.56
CA VAL A 816 17.85 0.47 -16.85
C VAL A 816 19.16 1.16 -16.50
N PRO A 817 19.18 2.50 -16.32
CA PRO A 817 20.38 3.20 -15.90
C PRO A 817 21.01 2.58 -14.65
N ALA A 818 22.33 2.44 -14.66
CA ALA A 818 23.09 1.81 -13.58
C ALA A 818 22.74 2.46 -12.21
N GLY A 819 22.46 1.61 -11.22
CA GLY A 819 22.05 2.04 -9.87
C GLY A 819 20.54 2.04 -9.63
N GLN A 820 19.71 2.00 -10.69
CA GLN A 820 18.26 1.91 -10.55
C GLN A 820 17.76 0.46 -10.54
N GLY A 821 18.41 -0.44 -11.28
CA GLY A 821 17.99 -1.83 -11.43
C GLY A 821 18.18 -2.67 -10.17
N THR A 822 18.07 -3.98 -10.36
CA THR A 822 18.20 -5.00 -9.31
C THR A 822 19.14 -6.12 -9.71
N HIS A 823 19.41 -6.28 -11.01
CA HIS A 823 20.21 -7.34 -11.58
C HIS A 823 21.34 -6.80 -12.47
N THR A 824 22.33 -7.64 -12.72
CA THR A 824 23.38 -7.48 -13.73
C THR A 824 23.34 -8.66 -14.69
N TRP A 825 23.62 -8.42 -15.98
CA TRP A 825 23.85 -9.49 -16.96
C TRP A 825 25.35 -9.77 -17.08
N ARG A 826 25.73 -11.06 -17.20
CA ARG A 826 27.07 -11.48 -17.61
C ARG A 826 26.96 -12.68 -18.54
N ASP A 827 27.46 -12.50 -19.75
CA ASP A 827 27.58 -13.56 -20.75
C ASP A 827 28.48 -14.69 -20.22
N LEU A 828 27.88 -15.84 -19.91
CA LEU A 828 28.56 -17.00 -19.31
C LEU A 828 29.05 -17.98 -20.40
N ASN A 829 28.38 -18.03 -21.54
CA ASN A 829 28.64 -18.98 -22.62
C ASN A 829 29.38 -18.33 -23.82
N GLU A 830 29.60 -17.03 -23.79
CA GLU A 830 30.27 -16.19 -24.80
C GLU A 830 29.57 -16.18 -26.17
N ASP A 831 28.26 -16.39 -26.22
CA ASP A 831 27.47 -16.37 -27.46
C ASP A 831 26.84 -15.01 -27.80
N GLY A 832 26.94 -14.04 -26.88
CA GLY A 832 26.39 -12.69 -27.04
C GLY A 832 24.86 -12.59 -27.00
N VAL A 833 24.15 -13.67 -26.64
CA VAL A 833 22.70 -13.74 -26.47
C VAL A 833 22.37 -13.72 -24.99
N GLN A 834 21.32 -12.99 -24.61
CA GLN A 834 20.92 -12.89 -23.20
C GLN A 834 20.09 -14.10 -22.78
N ASP A 835 20.67 -14.96 -21.95
CA ASP A 835 19.98 -16.11 -21.37
C ASP A 835 19.49 -15.84 -19.94
N LEU A 836 18.40 -16.51 -19.54
CA LEU A 836 17.83 -16.36 -18.19
C LEU A 836 18.82 -16.76 -17.08
N THR A 837 19.76 -17.66 -17.36
CA THR A 837 20.82 -18.13 -16.45
C THR A 837 21.93 -17.11 -16.22
N GLU A 838 22.00 -16.05 -17.02
CA GLU A 838 23.09 -15.08 -17.06
C GLU A 838 22.80 -13.76 -16.34
N PHE A 839 21.59 -13.61 -15.81
CA PHE A 839 21.24 -12.49 -14.95
C PHE A 839 21.53 -12.85 -13.50
N PHE A 840 22.08 -11.93 -12.72
CA PHE A 840 22.40 -12.11 -11.30
C PHE A 840 21.85 -10.95 -10.49
N GLU A 841 21.39 -11.19 -9.26
CA GLU A 841 21.00 -10.10 -8.35
C GLU A 841 22.23 -9.28 -7.99
N ALA A 842 22.25 -8.00 -8.38
CA ALA A 842 23.44 -7.16 -8.26
C ALA A 842 23.62 -6.65 -6.82
N ILE A 843 24.68 -7.12 -6.16
CA ILE A 843 25.05 -6.73 -4.78
C ILE A 843 25.48 -5.26 -4.75
N ASN A 844 26.35 -4.87 -5.69
CA ASN A 844 26.88 -3.51 -5.78
C ASN A 844 25.92 -2.58 -6.53
N PRO A 845 25.66 -1.36 -6.04
CA PRO A 845 24.77 -0.42 -6.71
C PRO A 845 25.16 -0.11 -8.16
N ASP A 846 26.46 0.01 -8.46
CA ASP A 846 26.92 0.34 -9.81
C ASP A 846 26.74 -0.80 -10.83
N GLU A 847 26.51 -2.03 -10.38
CA GLU A 847 26.22 -3.19 -11.25
C GLU A 847 24.70 -3.35 -11.51
N ARG A 848 23.83 -2.52 -10.92
CA ARG A 848 22.37 -2.61 -11.06
C ARG A 848 21.87 -1.97 -12.35
N ASN A 849 22.16 -2.58 -13.49
CA ASN A 849 21.79 -2.11 -14.83
C ASN A 849 20.60 -2.86 -15.46
N TYR A 850 20.04 -3.88 -14.80
CA TYR A 850 18.82 -4.55 -15.25
C TYR A 850 17.75 -4.58 -14.16
N ALA A 851 16.49 -4.43 -14.52
CA ALA A 851 15.35 -4.61 -13.63
C ALA A 851 14.55 -5.86 -14.03
N LYS A 852 14.30 -6.75 -13.07
CA LYS A 852 13.36 -7.87 -13.23
C LYS A 852 11.93 -7.32 -13.18
N ILE A 853 11.14 -7.54 -14.22
CA ILE A 853 9.73 -7.10 -14.30
C ILE A 853 8.87 -8.33 -14.53
N PHE A 854 7.85 -8.51 -13.68
CA PHE A 854 6.85 -9.54 -13.94
C PHE A 854 5.96 -9.13 -15.11
N LEU A 855 5.88 -10.01 -16.11
CA LEU A 855 4.89 -9.91 -17.15
C LEU A 855 3.54 -10.34 -16.59
N PRO A 856 2.47 -9.61 -16.92
CA PRO A 856 1.16 -9.98 -16.42
C PRO A 856 0.69 -11.33 -17.03
N SER A 857 0.18 -12.25 -16.19
CA SER A 857 -0.26 -13.60 -16.58
C SER A 857 -1.71 -13.86 -16.11
N ASN A 858 -2.41 -14.79 -16.75
CA ASN A 858 -3.77 -15.21 -16.37
C ASN A 858 -3.85 -16.70 -16.00
N GLU A 859 -2.70 -17.37 -15.84
CA GLU A 859 -2.66 -18.78 -15.44
C GLU A 859 -2.62 -18.92 -13.92
N PHE A 860 -3.71 -19.42 -13.34
CA PHE A 860 -3.83 -19.64 -11.91
C PHE A 860 -3.99 -21.13 -11.58
N ILE A 861 -3.31 -21.57 -10.54
CA ILE A 861 -3.45 -22.91 -9.96
C ILE A 861 -4.24 -22.80 -8.65
N THR A 862 -5.23 -23.66 -8.44
CA THR A 862 -5.97 -23.74 -7.17
C THR A 862 -5.08 -24.25 -6.05
N ALA A 863 -5.22 -23.69 -4.85
CA ALA A 863 -4.33 -23.98 -3.73
C ALA A 863 -5.01 -23.77 -2.37
N PHE A 864 -4.61 -24.53 -1.36
CA PHE A 864 -4.94 -24.28 0.03
C PHE A 864 -3.94 -23.30 0.63
N GLN A 865 -4.44 -22.15 1.09
CA GLN A 865 -3.64 -21.13 1.74
C GLN A 865 -3.67 -21.30 3.26
N ASN A 866 -2.49 -21.20 3.85
CA ASN A 866 -2.28 -21.10 5.29
C ASN A 866 -1.49 -19.82 5.59
N GLN A 867 -2.01 -18.97 6.47
CA GLN A 867 -1.33 -17.76 6.91
C GLN A 867 -1.30 -17.71 8.43
N PHE A 868 -0.10 -17.76 9.00
CA PHE A 868 0.17 -17.75 10.43
C PHE A 868 1.05 -16.56 10.80
N VAL A 869 0.56 -15.68 11.67
CA VAL A 869 1.29 -14.51 12.16
C VAL A 869 1.24 -14.49 13.67
N TYR A 870 2.38 -14.77 14.32
CA TYR A 870 2.49 -14.82 15.77
C TYR A 870 3.61 -13.92 16.29
N ARG A 871 3.28 -13.06 17.26
CA ARG A 871 4.22 -12.16 17.92
C ARG A 871 4.13 -12.34 19.43
N VAL A 872 5.27 -12.57 20.07
CA VAL A 872 5.38 -12.78 21.50
C VAL A 872 6.51 -11.94 22.08
N ASP A 873 6.20 -11.12 23.06
CA ASP A 873 7.16 -10.36 23.84
C ASP A 873 7.06 -10.79 25.31
N ILE A 874 8.16 -11.33 25.84
CA ILE A 874 8.28 -11.81 27.22
C ILE A 874 9.18 -10.83 27.98
N ARG A 875 8.62 -10.15 28.98
CA ARG A 875 9.32 -9.20 29.85
C ARG A 875 9.10 -9.54 31.30
N LEU A 876 10.13 -10.10 31.93
CA LEU A 876 10.09 -10.40 33.36
C LEU A 876 10.13 -9.10 34.20
N PRO A 877 9.52 -9.07 35.40
CA PRO A 877 9.37 -7.84 36.16
C PRO A 877 10.72 -7.34 36.64
N LYS A 878 10.98 -6.04 36.48
CA LYS A 878 12.19 -5.41 37.04
C LYS A 878 12.28 -5.56 38.55
N SER A 879 11.15 -5.72 39.26
CA SER A 879 11.13 -5.97 40.70
C SER A 879 11.80 -7.29 41.09
N TRP A 880 11.81 -8.29 40.21
CA TRP A 880 12.43 -9.60 40.49
C TRP A 880 13.95 -9.51 40.64
N LEU A 881 14.59 -8.51 40.02
CA LEU A 881 16.01 -8.22 40.21
C LEU A 881 16.35 -7.89 41.68
N LYS A 882 15.35 -7.47 42.48
CA LYS A 882 15.49 -7.11 43.90
C LYS A 882 15.11 -8.24 44.87
N GLN A 883 14.49 -9.34 44.42
CA GLN A 883 13.85 -10.35 45.29
C GLN A 883 14.72 -11.59 45.62
N GLY A 884 16.02 -11.57 45.34
CA GLY A 884 16.93 -12.70 45.62
C GLY A 884 16.60 -14.00 44.86
N GLY A 885 17.43 -15.03 45.04
CA GLY A 885 17.19 -16.39 44.50
C GLY A 885 16.97 -16.49 42.98
N TRP A 886 16.13 -17.45 42.57
CA TRP A 886 15.81 -17.72 41.16
C TRP A 886 15.13 -16.55 40.44
N LYS A 887 14.34 -15.73 41.16
CA LYS A 887 13.67 -14.55 40.60
C LYS A 887 14.69 -13.52 40.10
N ARG A 888 15.79 -13.32 40.83
CA ARG A 888 16.88 -12.41 40.40
C ARG A 888 17.56 -12.89 39.12
N PHE A 889 17.73 -14.20 38.96
CA PHE A 889 18.26 -14.80 37.73
C PHE A 889 17.28 -14.64 36.57
N ALA A 890 16.01 -15.05 36.77
CA ALA A 890 14.96 -14.95 35.77
C ALA A 890 14.75 -13.50 35.32
N GLY A 891 14.69 -12.53 36.25
CA GLY A 891 14.47 -11.10 35.94
C GLY A 891 15.48 -10.44 35.00
N ARG A 892 16.59 -11.13 34.65
CA ARG A 892 17.57 -10.68 33.65
C ARG A 892 17.21 -11.09 32.23
N PHE A 893 16.31 -12.05 32.05
CA PHE A 893 15.89 -12.55 30.75
C PHE A 893 14.71 -11.76 30.20
N SER A 894 14.72 -11.56 28.89
CA SER A 894 13.57 -11.14 28.11
C SER A 894 13.64 -11.76 26.72
N ASN A 895 12.51 -12.01 26.08
CA ASN A 895 12.48 -12.56 24.72
C ASN A 895 11.55 -11.74 23.83
N ASN A 896 11.92 -11.61 22.57
CA ASN A 896 11.05 -11.11 21.52
C ASN A 896 11.06 -12.12 20.38
N THR A 897 9.91 -12.69 20.07
CA THR A 897 9.71 -13.65 18.99
C THR A 897 8.68 -13.11 18.00
N SER A 898 9.02 -13.14 16.72
CA SER A 898 8.11 -12.90 15.60
C SER A 898 8.18 -14.07 14.64
N TRP A 899 7.03 -14.67 14.35
CA TRP A 899 6.89 -15.76 13.40
C TRP A 899 5.79 -15.39 12.41
N THR A 900 6.15 -15.32 11.14
CA THR A 900 5.21 -15.23 10.02
C THR A 900 5.44 -16.42 9.10
N SER A 901 4.39 -17.13 8.74
CA SER A 901 4.40 -18.23 7.78
C SER A 901 3.22 -18.05 6.86
N GLU A 902 3.46 -18.09 5.56
CA GLU A 902 2.44 -18.06 4.54
C GLU A 902 2.79 -19.17 3.55
N SER A 903 1.85 -20.06 3.28
CA SER A 903 2.08 -21.18 2.35
C SER A 903 0.84 -21.44 1.53
N LYS A 904 1.03 -21.80 0.27
CA LYS A 904 -0.02 -22.28 -0.62
C LYS A 904 0.36 -23.64 -1.17
N SER A 905 -0.51 -24.63 -1.01
CA SER A 905 -0.25 -26.01 -1.44
C SER A 905 -1.45 -26.66 -2.12
N THR A 906 -1.20 -27.62 -3.00
CA THR A 906 -2.22 -28.47 -3.64
C THR A 906 -2.53 -29.75 -2.84
N ASP A 907 -1.83 -29.98 -1.72
CA ASP A 907 -2.03 -31.15 -0.86
C ASP A 907 -3.46 -31.20 -0.30
N SER A 908 -4.17 -32.29 -0.59
CA SER A 908 -5.55 -32.52 -0.15
C SER A 908 -5.67 -32.98 1.30
N GLU A 909 -4.57 -33.38 1.97
CA GLU A 909 -4.61 -33.87 3.34
C GLU A 909 -5.08 -32.77 4.32
N LEU A 910 -6.16 -33.06 5.05
CA LEU A 910 -6.76 -32.13 6.01
C LEU A 910 -5.75 -31.64 7.06
N SER A 911 -4.84 -32.52 7.50
CA SER A 911 -3.84 -32.18 8.52
C SER A 911 -2.84 -31.15 7.99
N THR A 912 -2.42 -31.26 6.73
CA THR A 912 -1.57 -30.29 6.04
C THR A 912 -2.30 -28.98 5.86
N ARG A 913 -3.56 -29.00 5.38
CA ARG A 913 -4.41 -27.81 5.24
C ARG A 913 -4.54 -27.01 6.55
N LEU A 914 -4.68 -27.71 7.68
CA LEU A 914 -4.88 -27.11 9.01
C LEU A 914 -3.60 -26.76 9.78
N PHE A 915 -2.44 -27.31 9.43
CA PHE A 915 -1.20 -27.15 10.22
C PHE A 915 0.06 -26.94 9.38
N ALA A 916 -0.08 -26.46 8.14
CA ALA A 916 1.03 -26.16 7.23
C ALA A 916 2.15 -25.30 7.84
N PHE A 917 1.86 -24.41 8.78
CA PHE A 917 2.90 -23.63 9.48
C PHE A 917 3.82 -24.49 10.37
N ALA A 918 3.35 -25.64 10.85
CA ALA A 918 4.05 -26.50 11.80
C ALA A 918 4.54 -27.83 11.21
N ARG A 919 4.08 -28.20 10.01
CA ARG A 919 4.50 -29.40 9.28
C ARG A 919 5.30 -29.06 8.03
N ALA A 920 6.20 -29.95 7.63
CA ALA A 920 6.81 -29.89 6.31
C ALA A 920 5.78 -30.35 5.28
N ILE A 921 5.66 -29.60 4.18
CA ILE A 921 4.86 -29.96 3.01
C ILE A 921 5.84 -30.50 1.96
N ASP A 922 5.49 -31.59 1.29
CA ASP A 922 6.31 -32.11 0.20
C ASP A 922 6.44 -31.06 -0.92
N GLN A 923 7.64 -30.97 -1.50
CA GLN A 923 7.98 -29.90 -2.44
C GLN A 923 7.11 -29.92 -3.71
N GLU A 924 6.60 -31.09 -4.10
CA GLU A 924 5.70 -31.26 -5.25
C GLU A 924 4.36 -30.55 -5.05
N PHE A 925 3.81 -30.58 -3.82
CA PHE A 925 2.52 -29.95 -3.52
C PHE A 925 2.65 -28.48 -3.12
N LEU A 926 3.84 -28.00 -2.78
CA LEU A 926 4.07 -26.64 -2.31
C LEU A 926 4.25 -25.66 -3.48
N LEU A 927 3.22 -24.85 -3.76
CA LEU A 927 3.25 -23.87 -4.85
C LEU A 927 4.01 -22.58 -4.46
N SER A 928 3.75 -22.06 -3.26
CA SER A 928 4.48 -20.90 -2.74
C SER A 928 4.62 -20.94 -1.23
N GLU A 929 5.71 -20.37 -0.72
CA GLU A 929 6.00 -20.30 0.71
C GLU A 929 6.72 -19.00 1.03
N ARG A 930 6.32 -18.33 2.11
CA ARG A 930 7.06 -17.25 2.75
C ARG A 930 7.03 -17.43 4.26
N LYS A 931 8.15 -17.91 4.80
CA LYS A 931 8.37 -18.11 6.23
C LYS A 931 9.46 -17.18 6.74
N ASN A 932 9.21 -16.56 7.88
CA ASN A 932 10.17 -15.74 8.59
C ASN A 932 9.93 -15.90 10.10
N LEU A 933 10.86 -16.57 10.76
CA LEU A 933 10.89 -16.78 12.19
C LEU A 933 12.13 -16.11 12.75
N ARG A 934 11.93 -15.14 13.65
CA ARG A 934 13.01 -14.49 14.37
C ARG A 934 12.72 -14.49 15.85
N SER A 935 13.64 -15.05 16.64
CA SER A 935 13.59 -15.02 18.10
C SER A 935 14.87 -14.41 18.64
N THR A 936 14.73 -13.43 19.53
CA THR A 936 15.89 -12.83 20.21
C THR A 936 15.71 -12.96 21.72
N LEU A 937 16.54 -13.82 22.31
CA LEU A 937 16.65 -13.98 23.75
C LEU A 937 17.72 -13.05 24.29
N PHE A 938 17.35 -12.18 25.22
CA PHE A 938 18.26 -11.24 25.85
C PHE A 938 18.53 -11.64 27.29
N TYR A 939 19.80 -11.56 27.68
CA TYR A 939 20.23 -11.58 29.08
C TYR A 939 20.81 -10.21 29.44
N ASN A 940 20.31 -9.60 30.52
CA ASN A 940 20.74 -8.29 31.01
C ASN A 940 20.57 -7.15 29.99
N ARG A 941 19.53 -7.20 29.14
CA ARG A 941 19.24 -6.19 28.09
C ARG A 941 19.32 -4.73 28.58
N SER A 942 18.85 -4.47 29.79
CA SER A 942 18.78 -3.12 30.37
C SER A 942 20.00 -2.75 31.24
N ASN A 943 20.96 -3.66 31.41
CA ASN A 943 22.17 -3.41 32.19
C ASN A 943 23.16 -2.56 31.37
N SER A 944 23.70 -1.52 31.99
CA SER A 944 24.64 -0.59 31.35
C SER A 944 26.06 -1.13 31.22
N ILE A 945 26.42 -2.23 31.90
CA ILE A 945 27.77 -2.80 31.90
C ILE A 945 27.88 -3.91 30.86
N TYR A 946 27.06 -4.95 30.92
CA TYR A 946 27.16 -6.06 29.97
C TYR A 946 25.78 -6.63 29.60
N GLY A 947 25.71 -7.25 28.43
CA GLY A 947 24.50 -7.92 27.94
C GLY A 947 24.85 -8.99 26.92
N ILE A 948 24.00 -10.00 26.82
CA ILE A 948 24.12 -11.09 25.85
C ILE A 948 22.80 -11.20 25.10
N GLU A 949 22.87 -11.39 23.79
CA GLU A 949 21.72 -11.58 22.92
C GLU A 949 21.95 -12.84 22.09
N GLY A 950 21.09 -13.83 22.27
CA GLY A 950 21.01 -14.99 21.38
C GLY A 950 19.93 -14.74 20.33
N VAL A 951 20.30 -14.81 19.06
CA VAL A 951 19.42 -14.59 17.91
C VAL A 951 19.28 -15.90 17.16
N TYR A 952 18.05 -16.30 16.93
CA TYR A 952 17.69 -17.31 15.96
C TYR A 952 16.88 -16.64 14.85
N SER A 953 17.27 -16.88 13.60
CA SER A 953 16.58 -16.38 12.41
C SER A 953 16.44 -17.51 11.39
N ASN A 954 15.24 -17.73 10.88
CA ASN A 954 14.97 -18.67 9.80
C ASN A 954 14.02 -18.00 8.80
N GLN A 955 14.46 -17.90 7.55
CA GLN A 955 13.75 -17.27 6.45
C GLN A 955 13.69 -18.28 5.32
N LYS A 956 12.52 -18.43 4.70
CA LYS A 956 12.33 -19.30 3.54
C LYS A 956 11.34 -18.64 2.60
N THR A 957 11.67 -18.64 1.31
CA THR A 957 10.82 -18.12 0.25
C THR A 957 10.81 -19.12 -0.90
N LYS A 958 9.64 -19.49 -1.39
CA LYS A 958 9.44 -20.30 -2.60
C LYS A 958 8.41 -19.61 -3.48
N GLN A 959 8.70 -19.47 -4.76
CA GLN A 959 7.82 -18.84 -5.75
C GLN A 959 7.58 -19.75 -6.96
N LEU A 960 6.34 -19.73 -7.46
CA LEU A 960 5.94 -20.39 -8.70
C LEU A 960 6.12 -19.44 -9.89
N LEU A 961 6.95 -19.86 -10.85
CA LEU A 961 7.23 -19.15 -12.09
C LEU A 961 6.74 -20.01 -13.27
N SER A 962 6.58 -19.41 -14.44
CA SER A 962 6.14 -20.16 -15.63
C SER A 962 7.12 -21.24 -16.09
N ASN A 963 8.40 -21.05 -15.80
CA ASN A 963 9.45 -21.99 -16.15
C ASN A 963 9.70 -23.05 -15.05
N GLY A 964 9.11 -22.92 -13.85
CA GLY A 964 9.35 -23.80 -12.72
C GLY A 964 9.33 -23.06 -11.38
N PHE A 965 10.08 -23.55 -10.39
CA PHE A 965 10.20 -22.95 -9.06
C PHE A 965 11.56 -22.29 -8.82
N GLU A 966 11.55 -21.24 -8.01
CA GLU A 966 12.75 -20.76 -7.32
C GLU A 966 12.48 -20.78 -5.81
N SER A 967 13.42 -21.33 -5.04
CA SER A 967 13.37 -21.27 -3.58
C SER A 967 14.68 -20.76 -2.99
N ARG A 968 14.58 -20.03 -1.88
CA ARG A 968 15.70 -19.52 -1.10
C ARG A 968 15.42 -19.78 0.37
N ALA A 969 16.42 -20.22 1.11
CA ALA A 969 16.34 -20.37 2.56
C ALA A 969 17.58 -19.77 3.23
N PHE A 970 17.39 -19.15 4.39
CA PHE A 970 18.46 -18.60 5.21
C PHE A 970 18.17 -18.90 6.68
N GLU A 971 19.08 -19.62 7.32
CA GLU A 971 19.05 -19.89 8.75
C GLU A 971 20.31 -19.30 9.41
N GLU A 972 20.14 -18.62 10.55
CA GLU A 972 21.24 -18.04 11.32
C GLU A 972 21.03 -18.26 12.82
N TYR A 973 22.08 -18.73 13.48
CA TYR A 973 22.24 -18.71 14.93
C TYR A 973 23.37 -17.75 15.28
N ALA A 974 23.05 -16.66 15.97
CA ALA A 974 24.04 -15.65 16.35
C ALA A 974 24.03 -15.38 17.85
N VAL A 975 25.22 -15.16 18.42
CA VAL A 975 25.40 -14.69 19.79
C VAL A 975 26.12 -13.35 19.75
N ASN A 976 25.46 -12.34 20.30
CA ASN A 976 26.01 -11.00 20.47
C ASN A 976 26.34 -10.76 21.94
N PHE A 977 27.61 -10.53 22.25
CA PHE A 977 28.07 -10.14 23.56
C PHE A 977 28.44 -8.65 23.55
N ARG A 978 28.03 -7.91 24.59
CA ARG A 978 28.40 -6.51 24.81
C ARG A 978 29.01 -6.35 26.19
N LEU A 979 30.15 -5.68 26.27
CA LEU A 979 30.79 -5.26 27.51
C LEU A 979 31.18 -3.78 27.43
N ASN A 980 30.71 -2.98 28.38
CA ASN A 980 31.08 -1.59 28.59
C ASN A 980 32.03 -1.55 29.78
N ILE A 981 33.34 -1.59 29.50
CA ILE A 981 34.40 -1.55 30.53
C ILE A 981 34.35 -0.21 31.27
N SER A 982 34.09 0.87 30.54
CA SER A 982 33.79 2.20 31.09
C SER A 982 32.87 2.97 30.14
N ARG A 983 32.51 4.21 30.48
CA ARG A 983 31.79 5.09 29.55
C ARG A 983 32.58 5.40 28.25
N ARG A 984 33.89 5.14 28.23
CA ARG A 984 34.79 5.41 27.09
C ARG A 984 35.22 4.18 26.30
N TYR A 985 35.01 2.97 26.82
CA TYR A 985 35.50 1.73 26.19
C TYR A 985 34.38 0.70 26.14
N ASN A 986 34.03 0.28 24.93
CA ASN A 986 33.00 -0.72 24.64
C ASN A 986 33.63 -1.85 23.81
N VAL A 987 33.39 -3.09 24.22
CA VAL A 987 33.73 -4.29 23.47
C VAL A 987 32.43 -4.93 23.03
N LYS A 988 32.37 -5.36 21.78
CA LYS A 988 31.34 -6.28 21.30
C LYS A 988 31.99 -7.48 20.67
N LEU A 989 31.30 -8.60 20.74
CA LEU A 989 31.67 -9.81 20.03
C LEU A 989 30.41 -10.38 19.41
N ARG A 990 30.42 -10.60 18.10
CA ARG A 990 29.38 -11.33 17.38
C ARG A 990 29.98 -12.62 16.82
N THR A 991 29.38 -13.75 17.15
CA THR A 991 29.65 -15.03 16.51
C THR A 991 28.37 -15.52 15.88
N ALA A 992 28.43 -16.06 14.66
CA ALA A 992 27.26 -16.58 13.97
C ALA A 992 27.63 -17.82 13.16
N THR A 993 26.71 -18.79 13.10
CA THR A 993 26.70 -19.85 12.11
C THR A 993 25.46 -19.68 11.26
N SER A 994 25.58 -19.86 9.95
CA SER A 994 24.49 -19.66 9.01
C SER A 994 24.46 -20.71 7.92
N SER A 995 23.28 -21.04 7.43
CA SER A 995 23.07 -21.83 6.22
C SER A 995 22.26 -21.00 5.23
N ARG A 996 22.73 -20.91 3.98
CA ARG A 996 22.04 -20.24 2.87
C ARG A 996 21.82 -21.26 1.75
N GLU A 997 20.57 -21.48 1.38
CA GLU A 997 20.19 -22.40 0.32
C GLU A 997 19.50 -21.64 -0.80
N ALA A 998 19.82 -22.00 -2.04
CA ALA A 998 19.07 -21.62 -3.22
C ALA A 998 18.78 -22.88 -4.03
N ASP A 999 17.60 -22.96 -4.63
CA ASP A 999 17.19 -24.08 -5.47
C ASP A 999 16.34 -23.59 -6.63
N SER A 1000 16.62 -24.08 -7.83
CA SER A 1000 15.85 -23.80 -9.06
C SER A 1000 15.85 -25.01 -9.98
N ASP A 1001 14.68 -25.36 -10.51
CA ASP A 1001 14.48 -26.48 -11.42
C ASP A 1001 14.67 -26.11 -12.91
N PHE A 1002 14.77 -24.82 -13.25
CA PHE A 1002 14.93 -24.34 -14.63
C PHE A 1002 16.21 -23.52 -14.88
N LEU A 1003 16.88 -23.02 -13.83
CA LEU A 1003 18.14 -22.29 -13.96
C LEU A 1003 19.32 -23.16 -13.52
N ALA A 1004 20.07 -23.65 -14.50
CA ALA A 1004 21.30 -24.41 -14.25
C ALA A 1004 22.29 -23.59 -13.41
N GLY A 1005 22.94 -24.23 -12.43
CA GLY A 1005 23.96 -23.60 -11.58
C GLY A 1005 23.44 -22.68 -10.45
N ARG A 1006 22.11 -22.55 -10.28
CA ARG A 1006 21.49 -21.78 -9.19
C ARG A 1006 21.05 -22.60 -7.97
N THR A 1007 21.35 -23.89 -7.95
CA THR A 1007 21.13 -24.74 -6.79
C THR A 1007 22.42 -24.88 -5.98
N TYR A 1008 22.41 -24.45 -4.72
CA TYR A 1008 23.56 -24.54 -3.81
C TYR A 1008 23.14 -24.46 -2.33
N ARG A 1009 24.00 -24.96 -1.44
CA ARG A 1009 23.88 -24.83 0.02
C ARG A 1009 25.20 -24.31 0.58
N ILE A 1010 25.22 -23.08 1.05
CA ILE A 1010 26.40 -22.42 1.61
C ILE A 1010 26.29 -22.44 3.13
N GLU A 1011 27.19 -23.15 3.79
CA GLU A 1011 27.38 -23.09 5.23
C GLU A 1011 28.44 -22.04 5.57
N GLY A 1012 28.14 -21.20 6.56
CA GLY A 1012 28.96 -20.05 6.91
C GLY A 1012 29.24 -19.98 8.41
N TYR A 1013 30.49 -19.68 8.77
CA TYR A 1013 30.89 -19.35 10.15
C TYR A 1013 31.52 -17.96 10.20
N ARG A 1014 30.97 -17.10 11.08
CA ARG A 1014 31.41 -15.72 11.23
C ARG A 1014 31.83 -15.41 12.67
N PHE A 1015 32.99 -14.78 12.82
CA PHE A 1015 33.52 -14.26 14.07
C PHE A 1015 33.94 -12.80 13.91
N ASN A 1016 33.28 -11.90 14.64
CA ASN A 1016 33.42 -10.44 14.51
C ASN A 1016 33.59 -9.78 15.90
N PRO A 1017 34.82 -9.67 16.43
CA PRO A 1017 35.14 -8.82 17.56
C PRO A 1017 35.23 -7.33 17.15
N GLU A 1018 34.62 -6.47 17.97
CA GLU A 1018 34.68 -5.00 17.84
C GLU A 1018 35.18 -4.39 19.15
N PHE A 1019 36.21 -3.54 19.06
CA PHE A 1019 36.64 -2.65 20.13
C PHE A 1019 36.30 -1.21 19.76
N ALA A 1020 35.51 -0.54 20.58
CA ALA A 1020 35.09 0.84 20.39
C ALA A 1020 35.61 1.75 21.51
N TRP A 1021 36.30 2.81 21.12
CA TRP A 1021 36.76 3.90 21.96
C TRP A 1021 35.89 5.13 21.75
N GLN A 1022 35.21 5.57 22.80
CA GLN A 1022 34.28 6.71 22.82
C GLN A 1022 34.72 7.73 23.89
N PRO A 1023 35.81 8.49 23.67
CA PRO A 1023 36.35 9.44 24.66
C PRO A 1023 35.37 10.59 24.99
N ALA A 1024 34.47 10.91 24.07
CA ALA A 1024 33.44 11.93 24.20
C ALA A 1024 32.10 11.43 23.65
N LEU A 1025 30.99 12.05 24.05
CA LEU A 1025 29.64 11.66 23.59
C LEU A 1025 29.44 11.81 22.07
N ASN A 1026 30.25 12.66 21.43
CA ASN A 1026 30.17 13.00 20.01
C ASN A 1026 31.22 12.32 19.13
N PHE A 1027 32.07 11.43 19.66
CA PHE A 1027 33.11 10.77 18.86
C PHE A 1027 33.27 9.32 19.29
N ARG A 1028 33.24 8.39 18.34
CA ARG A 1028 33.48 6.96 18.52
C ARG A 1028 34.39 6.46 17.40
N LEU A 1029 35.49 5.82 17.77
CA LEU A 1029 36.34 5.03 16.89
C LEU A 1029 36.10 3.55 17.20
N SER A 1030 35.77 2.74 16.20
CA SER A 1030 35.62 1.30 16.32
C SER A 1030 36.65 0.59 15.43
N LEU A 1031 37.37 -0.37 16.00
CA LEU A 1031 38.23 -1.31 15.29
C LEU A 1031 37.55 -2.67 15.31
N GLN A 1032 37.37 -3.27 14.14
CA GLN A 1032 36.73 -4.57 13.99
C GLN A 1032 37.62 -5.49 13.16
N TYR A 1033 37.60 -6.76 13.51
CA TYR A 1033 38.15 -7.83 12.70
C TYR A 1033 37.01 -8.79 12.38
N GLU A 1034 36.84 -9.18 11.12
CA GLU A 1034 35.86 -10.19 10.72
C GLU A 1034 36.59 -11.36 10.08
N TYR A 1035 36.37 -12.55 10.64
CA TYR A 1035 36.69 -13.81 10.01
C TYR A 1035 35.37 -14.44 9.54
N ASN A 1036 35.25 -14.74 8.25
CA ASN A 1036 34.06 -15.35 7.68
C ASN A 1036 34.48 -16.48 6.73
N ASN A 1037 34.13 -17.72 7.07
CA ASN A 1037 34.38 -18.89 6.23
C ASN A 1037 33.07 -19.36 5.63
N LYS A 1038 33.06 -19.64 4.32
CA LYS A 1038 31.89 -20.13 3.58
C LYS A 1038 32.27 -21.36 2.77
N GLU A 1039 31.46 -22.41 2.84
CA GLU A 1039 31.69 -23.67 2.13
C GLU A 1039 30.39 -24.11 1.44
N ASN A 1040 30.50 -24.55 0.19
CA ASN A 1040 29.40 -25.19 -0.52
C ASN A 1040 29.29 -26.66 -0.05
N ASN A 1041 28.14 -27.02 0.52
CA ASN A 1041 27.84 -28.35 1.05
C ASN A 1041 26.57 -28.93 0.40
N LEU A 1042 26.43 -28.75 -0.92
CA LEU A 1042 25.32 -29.32 -1.68
C LEU A 1042 25.48 -30.85 -1.84
N THR A 1043 26.68 -31.29 -2.22
CA THR A 1043 27.05 -32.70 -2.37
C THR A 1043 28.38 -32.97 -1.67
N SER A 1044 28.68 -34.23 -1.36
CA SER A 1044 29.97 -34.65 -0.77
C SER A 1044 31.19 -34.40 -1.68
N GLU A 1045 30.96 -34.01 -2.94
CA GLU A 1045 31.99 -33.69 -3.95
C GLU A 1045 32.12 -32.17 -4.20
N SER A 1046 31.32 -31.33 -3.53
CA SER A 1046 31.41 -29.87 -3.65
C SER A 1046 32.76 -29.38 -3.09
N ILE A 1047 33.51 -28.60 -3.88
CA ILE A 1047 34.86 -28.12 -3.52
C ILE A 1047 34.94 -26.60 -3.36
N GLU A 1048 33.83 -25.89 -3.62
CA GLU A 1048 33.80 -24.44 -3.63
C GLU A 1048 33.81 -23.87 -2.21
N SER A 1049 34.74 -22.98 -1.92
CA SER A 1049 34.87 -22.35 -0.61
C SER A 1049 35.45 -20.94 -0.71
N ALA A 1050 35.07 -20.08 0.23
CA ALA A 1050 35.54 -18.71 0.33
C ALA A 1050 35.84 -18.34 1.79
N GLN A 1051 37.08 -17.96 2.06
CA GLN A 1051 37.53 -17.48 3.35
C GLN A 1051 37.84 -15.99 3.28
N PHE A 1052 37.22 -15.20 4.15
CA PHE A 1052 37.38 -13.76 4.25
C PHE A 1052 38.08 -13.41 5.55
N ASN A 1053 39.13 -12.58 5.45
CA ASN A 1053 39.75 -11.91 6.58
C ASN A 1053 39.60 -10.40 6.37
N GLU A 1054 38.82 -9.74 7.22
CA GLU A 1054 38.49 -8.33 7.07
C GLU A 1054 38.97 -7.50 8.26
N ALA A 1055 39.65 -6.39 7.98
CA ALA A 1055 39.94 -5.37 8.97
C ALA A 1055 39.08 -4.13 8.70
N VAL A 1056 38.26 -3.73 9.68
CA VAL A 1056 37.35 -2.59 9.57
C VAL A 1056 37.73 -1.50 10.56
N ILE A 1057 37.86 -0.28 10.05
CA ILE A 1057 37.99 0.93 10.86
C ILE A 1057 36.72 1.77 10.65
N GLU A 1058 36.01 2.08 11.74
CA GLU A 1058 34.81 2.92 11.71
C GLU A 1058 35.01 4.15 12.59
N ILE A 1059 34.79 5.34 12.04
CA ILE A 1059 34.86 6.61 12.75
C ILE A 1059 33.48 7.27 12.68
N LYS A 1060 32.85 7.42 13.84
CA LYS A 1060 31.57 8.13 14.02
C LYS A 1060 31.78 9.43 14.79
N TYR A 1061 31.42 10.55 14.18
CA TYR A 1061 31.39 11.85 14.82
C TYR A 1061 29.96 12.43 14.80
N ASN A 1062 29.31 12.48 15.96
CA ASN A 1062 27.92 12.88 16.13
C ASN A 1062 27.80 14.09 17.07
N LYS A 1063 27.70 15.29 16.53
CA LYS A 1063 27.37 16.48 17.31
C LYS A 1063 25.85 16.59 17.40
N ALA A 1064 25.31 16.42 18.61
CA ALA A 1064 23.87 16.35 18.89
C ALA A 1064 23.06 17.34 18.04
N ILE A 1065 22.07 16.81 17.31
CA ILE A 1065 21.09 17.54 16.50
C ILE A 1065 21.67 18.22 15.24
N LYS A 1066 22.97 18.55 15.18
CA LYS A 1066 23.57 19.29 14.07
C LYS A 1066 24.23 18.40 13.02
N ASN A 1067 25.24 17.61 13.38
CA ASN A 1067 26.09 16.90 12.40
C ASN A 1067 26.30 15.44 12.80
N SER A 1068 26.29 14.54 11.82
CA SER A 1068 26.61 13.12 11.94
C SER A 1068 27.53 12.76 10.78
N LEU A 1069 28.75 12.34 11.07
CA LEU A 1069 29.73 11.87 10.11
C LEU A 1069 30.07 10.43 10.45
N ASN A 1070 29.96 9.52 9.49
CA ASN A 1070 30.36 8.13 9.61
C ASN A 1070 31.30 7.78 8.47
N PHE A 1071 32.56 7.52 8.78
CA PHE A 1071 33.55 7.02 7.84
C PHE A 1071 33.85 5.56 8.16
N GLN A 1072 33.82 4.69 7.16
CA GLN A 1072 34.16 3.28 7.28
C GLN A 1072 35.20 2.93 6.22
N PHE A 1073 36.25 2.22 6.63
CA PHE A 1073 37.25 1.66 5.74
C PHE A 1073 37.36 0.16 6.02
N ARG A 1074 37.36 -0.65 4.96
CA ARG A 1074 37.44 -2.10 5.02
C ARG A 1074 38.54 -2.59 4.08
N LEU A 1075 39.47 -3.37 4.63
CA LEU A 1075 40.44 -4.15 3.90
C LEU A 1075 40.01 -5.61 3.98
N VAL A 1076 39.68 -6.22 2.85
CA VAL A 1076 39.20 -7.61 2.74
C VAL A 1076 40.25 -8.42 1.99
N ASP A 1077 40.71 -9.52 2.58
CA ASP A 1077 41.54 -10.51 1.90
C ASP A 1077 40.74 -11.81 1.74
N ILE A 1078 40.52 -12.22 0.50
CA ILE A 1078 39.66 -13.35 0.14
C ILE A 1078 40.52 -14.48 -0.42
N THR A 1079 40.48 -15.64 0.22
CA THR A 1079 40.98 -16.89 -0.36
C THR A 1079 39.80 -17.67 -0.90
N PHE A 1080 39.82 -18.01 -2.19
CA PHE A 1080 38.70 -18.64 -2.89
C PHE A 1080 39.18 -19.88 -3.65
N SER A 1081 38.36 -20.93 -3.60
CA SER A 1081 38.49 -22.15 -4.40
C SER A 1081 37.16 -22.37 -5.12
N GLY A 1082 37.17 -22.51 -6.44
CA GLY A 1082 35.97 -22.63 -7.27
C GLY A 1082 36.04 -21.78 -8.54
N GLU A 1083 34.94 -21.69 -9.28
CA GLU A 1083 34.81 -20.90 -10.50
C GLU A 1083 34.27 -19.49 -10.20
N GLU A 1084 35.05 -18.45 -10.50
CA GLU A 1084 34.68 -17.04 -10.22
C GLU A 1084 33.47 -16.58 -11.05
N ASN A 1085 33.38 -16.99 -12.32
CA ASN A 1085 32.32 -16.63 -13.25
C ASN A 1085 31.16 -17.63 -13.20
N SER A 1086 30.67 -17.92 -12.00
CA SER A 1086 29.50 -18.80 -11.79
C SER A 1086 28.49 -18.14 -10.85
N PRO A 1087 27.19 -18.53 -10.87
CA PRO A 1087 26.21 -18.04 -9.91
C PRO A 1087 26.64 -18.28 -8.45
N LEU A 1088 27.20 -19.46 -8.16
CA LEU A 1088 27.72 -19.82 -6.85
C LEU A 1088 28.96 -18.99 -6.47
N GLY A 1089 29.89 -18.79 -7.40
CA GLY A 1089 31.08 -17.96 -7.20
C GLY A 1089 30.73 -16.50 -6.88
N TYR A 1090 29.77 -15.91 -7.60
CA TYR A 1090 29.30 -14.54 -7.36
C TYR A 1090 28.70 -14.39 -5.95
N GLU A 1091 27.94 -15.38 -5.48
CA GLU A 1091 27.32 -15.42 -4.15
C GLU A 1091 28.36 -15.65 -3.03
N LEU A 1092 29.28 -16.59 -3.21
CA LEU A 1092 30.35 -16.88 -2.25
C LEU A 1092 31.23 -15.66 -2.03
N LEU A 1093 31.60 -14.97 -3.12
CA LEU A 1093 32.49 -13.81 -3.13
C LEU A 1093 31.81 -12.49 -2.73
N GLU A 1094 30.47 -12.45 -2.60
CA GLU A 1094 29.69 -11.21 -2.36
C GLU A 1094 30.01 -10.09 -3.36
N ALA A 1095 30.14 -10.44 -4.65
CA ALA A 1095 30.55 -9.55 -5.73
C ALA A 1095 31.93 -8.86 -5.53
N LEU A 1096 32.79 -9.43 -4.69
CA LEU A 1096 34.22 -9.13 -4.63
C LEU A 1096 35.01 -10.13 -5.50
N ARG A 1097 36.33 -9.96 -5.60
CA ARG A 1097 37.22 -10.88 -6.33
C ARG A 1097 38.22 -11.54 -5.39
N PRO A 1098 38.78 -12.71 -5.70
CA PRO A 1098 39.85 -13.30 -4.91
C PRO A 1098 41.04 -12.35 -4.71
N GLY A 1099 41.69 -12.47 -3.56
CA GLY A 1099 42.77 -11.61 -3.11
C GLY A 1099 42.30 -10.35 -2.36
N LYS A 1100 43.05 -9.25 -2.53
CA LYS A 1100 42.91 -8.04 -1.71
C LYS A 1100 41.92 -7.06 -2.32
N ASN A 1101 40.84 -6.80 -1.59
CA ASN A 1101 39.82 -5.82 -1.93
C ASN A 1101 39.83 -4.70 -0.89
N LEU A 1102 39.59 -3.47 -1.36
CA LEU A 1102 39.48 -2.27 -0.53
C LEU A 1102 38.12 -1.66 -0.75
N THR A 1103 37.37 -1.40 0.32
CA THR A 1103 36.15 -0.61 0.26
C THR A 1103 36.17 0.48 1.31
N TRP A 1104 35.64 1.66 0.98
CA TRP A 1104 35.49 2.76 1.91
C TRP A 1104 34.18 3.49 1.66
N SER A 1105 33.53 3.91 2.74
CA SER A 1105 32.31 4.69 2.68
C SER A 1105 32.39 5.89 3.62
N LEU A 1106 31.80 6.99 3.18
CA LEU A 1106 31.69 8.24 3.92
C LEU A 1106 30.23 8.69 3.87
N ASN A 1107 29.56 8.67 5.02
CA ASN A 1107 28.21 9.16 5.19
C ASN A 1107 28.24 10.41 6.06
N TRP A 1108 27.90 11.56 5.50
CA TRP A 1108 27.85 12.85 6.18
C TRP A 1108 26.44 13.43 6.13
N GLN A 1109 25.81 13.52 7.30
CA GLN A 1109 24.54 14.18 7.50
C GLN A 1109 24.76 15.47 8.29
N GLN A 1110 24.25 16.59 7.78
CA GLN A 1110 24.34 17.89 8.42
C GLN A 1110 23.00 18.60 8.38
N LYS A 1111 22.47 18.97 9.55
CA LYS A 1111 21.39 19.95 9.66
C LYS A 1111 21.96 21.34 9.50
N ILE A 1112 21.67 21.98 8.39
CA ILE A 1112 22.13 23.33 8.06
C ILE A 1112 21.36 24.34 8.93
N THR A 1113 20.04 24.22 8.96
CA THR A 1113 19.12 25.02 9.78
C THR A 1113 18.02 24.12 10.39
N LYS A 1114 17.16 24.66 11.26
CA LYS A 1114 15.96 23.93 11.71
C LYS A 1114 15.03 23.75 10.50
N GLY A 1115 14.86 22.51 10.07
CA GLY A 1115 14.08 22.19 8.87
C GLY A 1115 14.88 22.04 7.57
N LEU A 1116 16.22 22.12 7.57
CA LEU A 1116 17.04 21.81 6.39
C LEU A 1116 18.17 20.83 6.73
N GLN A 1117 18.26 19.74 5.97
CA GLN A 1117 19.24 18.68 6.14
C GLN A 1117 19.96 18.38 4.83
N LEU A 1118 21.28 18.26 4.88
CA LEU A 1118 22.15 17.76 3.82
C LEU A 1118 22.58 16.33 4.18
N ASN A 1119 22.50 15.41 3.23
CA ASN A 1119 23.08 14.07 3.30
C ASN A 1119 24.07 13.93 2.13
N LEU A 1120 25.29 13.50 2.41
CA LEU A 1120 26.29 13.12 1.43
C LEU A 1120 26.72 11.70 1.74
N ASN A 1121 26.56 10.80 0.78
CA ASN A 1121 27.05 9.43 0.84
C ASN A 1121 28.07 9.25 -0.29
N TYR A 1122 29.27 8.82 0.04
CA TYR A 1122 30.32 8.51 -0.92
C TYR A 1122 30.83 7.11 -0.65
N ASP A 1123 30.81 6.28 -1.67
CA ASP A 1123 31.25 4.90 -1.64
C ASP A 1123 32.38 4.73 -2.66
N GLY A 1124 33.45 4.04 -2.28
CA GLY A 1124 34.51 3.66 -3.20
C GLY A 1124 34.95 2.22 -2.97
N ARG A 1125 35.24 1.53 -4.07
CA ARG A 1125 35.73 0.15 -4.05
C ARG A 1125 36.86 -0.05 -5.05
N LYS A 1126 37.82 -0.90 -4.68
CA LYS A 1126 38.91 -1.37 -5.53
C LYS A 1126 39.07 -2.87 -5.32
N SER A 1127 38.70 -3.64 -6.34
CA SER A 1127 38.92 -5.09 -6.39
C SER A 1127 40.22 -5.43 -7.11
N THR A 1128 40.76 -6.62 -6.88
CA THR A 1128 41.90 -7.16 -7.65
C THR A 1128 41.59 -7.08 -9.14
N SER A 1129 42.54 -6.65 -9.98
CA SER A 1129 42.43 -6.49 -11.44
C SER A 1129 41.46 -5.42 -12.00
N ASN A 1130 40.64 -4.77 -11.18
CA ASN A 1130 39.68 -3.75 -11.63
C ASN A 1130 40.13 -2.31 -11.33
N ARG A 1131 39.63 -1.36 -12.12
CA ARG A 1131 39.78 0.08 -11.83
C ARG A 1131 39.00 0.43 -10.56
N VAL A 1132 39.42 1.50 -9.88
CA VAL A 1132 38.70 1.99 -8.70
C VAL A 1132 37.34 2.52 -9.14
N VAL A 1133 36.28 2.08 -8.45
CA VAL A 1133 34.91 2.56 -8.67
C VAL A 1133 34.56 3.57 -7.58
N HIS A 1134 33.97 4.69 -7.98
CA HIS A 1134 33.55 5.79 -7.11
C HIS A 1134 32.09 6.12 -7.36
N VAL A 1135 31.29 6.18 -6.29
CA VAL A 1135 29.88 6.56 -6.33
C VAL A 1135 29.61 7.62 -5.28
N GLY A 1136 29.19 8.81 -5.71
CA GLY A 1136 28.83 9.94 -4.87
C GLY A 1136 27.33 10.24 -4.96
N ARG A 1137 26.69 10.43 -3.81
CA ARG A 1137 25.28 10.78 -3.68
C ARG A 1137 25.15 11.96 -2.73
N VAL A 1138 24.53 13.03 -3.20
CA VAL A 1138 24.25 14.22 -2.38
C VAL A 1138 22.75 14.47 -2.40
N GLN A 1139 22.14 14.66 -1.24
CA GLN A 1139 20.71 14.94 -1.09
C GLN A 1139 20.50 16.09 -0.12
N VAL A 1140 19.68 17.05 -0.49
CA VAL A 1140 19.20 18.13 0.37
C VAL A 1140 17.73 17.91 0.63
N SER A 1141 17.33 17.94 1.91
CA SER A 1141 15.96 17.74 2.37
C SER A 1141 15.50 18.91 3.23
N ALA A 1142 14.42 19.58 2.84
CA ALA A 1142 13.65 20.47 3.69
C ALA A 1142 12.61 19.65 4.47
N LEU A 1143 12.48 19.89 5.78
CA LEU A 1143 11.58 19.20 6.71
C LEU A 1143 10.66 20.25 7.35
N PHE A 1144 9.34 20.03 7.28
CA PHE A 1144 8.31 20.95 7.75
C PHE A 1144 7.67 20.47 9.07
#